data_AF-A0AA36J8X4-F1
#
_entry.id   AF-A0AA36J8X4-F1
#
_cell.length_a   1.000
_cell.length_b   1.000
_cell.length_c   1.000
_cell.angle_alpha   90.00
_cell.angle_beta   90.00
_cell.angle_gamma   90.00
#
_symmetry.space_group_name_H-M   'P 1'
#
loop_
_entity.id
_entity.type
_entity.pdbx_description
1 polymer ?
#
loop_
_entity_poly.entity_id
_entity_poly.type
_entity_poly.pdbx_seq_one_letter_code
_entity_poly.pdbx_strand_id
1 'polypeptide(L)'
;MMSIPMDSRLDLLEMELAQLKGRQGPATSMNGFPGAMPFMMGPMYNMMQQQPKQLAAPKGENEVEDPPNKNNDEYKAQMQVLHHDLMLAHTALQKQHADLMAAHAQLLKAIQDGAIGGGGGGGGGGGGAKKQRHPALGVVRLDYDYPAAPGDSDHPGSFGYDVFYRCVPGLTFEMCQSGKFTEEVERRFADAIKHLEARGVSAITGDCGFMMSFQVLARKIASKPTFMSSMVQCPIIAASLDDGDHILILTANDLSLKPQKEILLNSCGFDVNEDRFLIQGCQDVPGFEAVALGEKVPLDKVQPGIVKLVEELIHREPRIRAILLECTELPAYADALRYHTGLPVWDAITAADFYVSAFKDNHRFGQNDWQKEWDGHQEDYELGMNLTKDEEALLLRKKEAQKEKKSVALVKKKKLEKIQRKVRKQQHPMLGVIRLDYNYPPAAGDIDCPGSYDYDVLFRVIPGFTFAMAQEGKMTEDVEKEFIDGIKWLERKGVSGITGDCGFMMAFQPLACKIATVPVFMSSMMQCPMISLAFDKYDKVLILTANDETLKPQKHTLLKQCGFNVDDARFMIVGCQNVPGFDAVAKGEKVDVEYVTPGIVYMVKQILKKHPSIRAICLECTELPPYADALRAETALPVFDAITNADFFIASRRDNPRFGFNQWQLDWDGVQDAYEFGQNLTCAQAEKLLN
;
A
#
# COMPACT_ATOMS: atom_id res chain seq x y z
N MET A 1 9.52 -27.18 -13.41
CA MET A 1 8.87 -28.06 -14.41
C MET A 1 7.78 -28.84 -13.70
N MET A 2 6.52 -28.39 -13.77
CA MET A 2 5.33 -29.18 -13.45
C MET A 2 4.18 -28.62 -14.30
N SER A 3 3.47 -29.50 -14.99
CA SER A 3 2.46 -29.24 -16.03
C SER A 3 1.08 -28.98 -15.44
N ILE A 4 0.42 -27.92 -15.87
CA ILE A 4 -1.01 -27.64 -15.62
C ILE A 4 -1.84 -28.53 -16.57
N PRO A 5 -2.96 -29.16 -16.13
CA PRO A 5 -3.77 -30.02 -17.00
C PRO A 5 -4.44 -29.24 -18.13
N MET A 6 -4.45 -29.82 -19.32
CA MET A 6 -4.87 -29.23 -20.60
C MET A 6 -6.40 -29.07 -20.75
N ASP A 7 -7.19 -29.52 -19.77
CA ASP A 7 -8.65 -29.67 -19.85
C ASP A 7 -9.42 -28.37 -19.53
N SER A 8 -8.88 -27.50 -18.67
CA SER A 8 -9.58 -26.27 -18.24
C SER A 8 -9.61 -25.15 -19.29
N ARG A 9 -8.91 -25.29 -20.41
CA ARG A 9 -8.90 -24.31 -21.51
C ARG A 9 -10.01 -24.55 -22.54
N LEU A 10 -10.54 -25.77 -22.63
CA LEU A 10 -11.62 -26.10 -23.56
C LEU A 10 -12.98 -25.57 -23.07
N ASP A 11 -13.25 -25.69 -21.76
CA ASP A 11 -14.50 -25.19 -21.17
C ASP A 11 -14.64 -23.66 -21.24
N LEU A 12 -13.52 -22.94 -21.12
CA LEU A 12 -13.47 -21.48 -21.26
C LEU A 12 -13.76 -21.01 -22.70
N LEU A 13 -13.27 -21.76 -23.69
CA LEU A 13 -13.49 -21.44 -25.10
C LEU A 13 -14.92 -21.78 -25.56
N GLU A 14 -15.54 -22.84 -25.02
CA GLU A 14 -16.93 -23.17 -25.32
C GLU A 14 -17.92 -22.17 -24.71
N MET A 15 -17.64 -21.63 -23.52
CA MET A 15 -18.42 -20.55 -22.91
C MET A 15 -18.34 -19.23 -23.70
N GLU A 16 -17.16 -18.85 -24.18
CA GLU A 16 -17.00 -17.64 -25.02
C GLU A 16 -17.67 -17.79 -26.39
N LEU A 17 -17.65 -18.98 -26.98
CA LEU A 17 -18.32 -19.26 -28.25
C LEU A 17 -19.85 -19.23 -28.13
N ALA A 18 -20.39 -19.61 -26.97
CA ALA A 18 -21.82 -19.54 -26.68
C ALA A 18 -22.30 -18.08 -26.50
N GLN A 19 -21.47 -17.21 -25.90
CA GLN A 19 -21.78 -15.78 -25.75
C GLN A 19 -21.73 -15.02 -27.09
N LEU A 20 -20.87 -15.43 -28.02
CA LEU A 20 -20.78 -14.81 -29.35
C LEU A 20 -21.93 -15.22 -30.29
N LYS A 21 -22.57 -16.37 -30.07
CA LYS A 21 -23.73 -16.84 -30.86
C LYS A 21 -25.08 -16.25 -30.41
N GLY A 22 -25.15 -15.62 -29.24
CA GLY A 22 -26.39 -15.07 -28.66
C GLY A 22 -26.78 -13.65 -29.08
N ARG A 23 -26.00 -12.99 -29.95
CA ARG A 23 -26.29 -11.61 -30.41
C ARG A 23 -26.51 -11.55 -31.93
N GLN A 24 -27.65 -12.07 -32.39
CA GLN A 24 -28.23 -11.66 -33.67
C GLN A 24 -29.74 -11.45 -33.53
N GLY A 25 -30.18 -10.22 -33.76
CA GLY A 25 -31.58 -9.79 -33.85
C GLY A 25 -31.66 -8.45 -34.61
N PRO A 26 -32.77 -8.15 -35.32
CA PRO A 26 -32.72 -7.95 -36.77
C PRO A 26 -32.63 -6.48 -37.23
N ALA A 27 -32.13 -6.33 -38.46
CA ALA A 27 -32.00 -5.09 -39.20
C ALA A 27 -33.35 -4.51 -39.66
N THR A 28 -33.51 -3.20 -39.54
CA THR A 28 -34.47 -2.38 -40.32
C THR A 28 -33.82 -1.08 -40.78
N SER A 29 -34.11 -0.72 -42.02
CA SER A 29 -33.56 0.39 -42.80
C SER A 29 -34.41 1.67 -42.71
N MET A 30 -33.78 2.85 -42.80
CA MET A 30 -34.08 3.92 -43.78
C MET A 30 -33.45 5.29 -43.41
N ASN A 31 -32.68 5.83 -44.36
CA ASN A 31 -32.58 7.21 -44.87
C ASN A 31 -32.31 8.44 -43.97
N GLY A 32 -31.22 9.18 -44.30
CA GLY A 32 -31.31 10.62 -44.61
C GLY A 32 -30.29 11.64 -44.01
N PHE A 33 -29.18 11.89 -44.74
CA PHE A 33 -28.47 13.20 -44.94
C PHE A 33 -27.63 13.89 -43.80
N PRO A 34 -26.67 14.81 -44.10
CA PRO A 34 -25.23 14.52 -43.99
C PRO A 34 -24.40 15.49 -43.10
N GLY A 35 -23.14 15.13 -42.82
CA GLY A 35 -22.05 16.12 -42.65
C GLY A 35 -20.99 15.80 -41.60
N ALA A 36 -19.86 15.19 -42.00
CA ALA A 36 -18.51 15.45 -41.49
C ALA A 36 -17.47 14.61 -42.28
N MET A 37 -16.42 15.26 -42.80
CA MET A 37 -15.32 14.61 -43.52
C MET A 37 -14.42 13.78 -42.57
N PRO A 38 -13.89 12.61 -43.00
CA PRO A 38 -12.81 11.92 -42.30
C PRO A 38 -11.44 12.16 -42.96
N PHE A 39 -10.43 12.52 -42.16
CA PHE A 39 -9.03 12.51 -42.58
C PHE A 39 -8.46 11.08 -42.55
N MET A 40 -7.86 10.69 -43.67
CA MET A 40 -7.18 9.42 -43.91
C MET A 40 -5.86 9.33 -43.14
N MET A 41 -5.64 8.21 -42.43
CA MET A 41 -4.29 7.66 -42.24
C MET A 41 -4.34 6.13 -42.37
N GLY A 42 -3.61 5.65 -43.37
CA GLY A 42 -3.49 4.25 -43.80
C GLY A 42 -3.29 4.29 -45.31
N PRO A 43 -2.04 4.14 -45.83
CA PRO A 43 -1.19 2.99 -45.58
C PRO A 43 0.33 3.33 -45.48
N MET A 44 0.94 3.14 -44.30
CA MET A 44 2.40 3.10 -44.15
C MET A 44 2.88 1.87 -43.37
N TYR A 45 2.00 0.90 -43.13
CA TYR A 45 2.24 -0.23 -42.23
C TYR A 45 2.61 -1.56 -42.95
N ASN A 46 2.52 -1.62 -44.29
CA ASN A 46 2.65 -2.89 -45.03
C ASN A 46 3.96 -3.08 -45.83
N MET A 47 5.00 -2.25 -45.64
CA MET A 47 6.27 -2.42 -46.37
C MET A 47 7.46 -2.93 -45.52
N MET A 48 7.29 -3.23 -44.23
CA MET A 48 8.40 -3.63 -43.34
C MET A 48 8.31 -5.04 -42.75
N GLN A 49 7.60 -5.97 -43.38
CA GLN A 49 7.68 -7.39 -43.00
C GLN A 49 7.78 -8.32 -44.20
N GLN A 50 8.99 -8.45 -44.76
CA GLN A 50 9.43 -9.68 -45.43
C GLN A 50 10.90 -9.93 -45.08
N GLN A 51 11.15 -10.90 -44.19
CA GLN A 51 12.47 -11.48 -43.97
C GLN A 51 12.89 -12.34 -45.17
N PRO A 52 14.17 -12.38 -45.56
CA PRO A 52 14.72 -13.51 -46.29
C PRO A 52 15.41 -14.51 -45.34
N LYS A 53 15.13 -15.79 -45.60
CA LYS A 53 15.65 -16.98 -44.93
C LYS A 53 17.19 -17.09 -45.03
N GLN A 54 17.81 -17.64 -43.98
CA GLN A 54 19.19 -18.11 -43.97
C GLN A 54 19.46 -19.17 -45.06
N LEU A 55 20.61 -19.07 -45.74
CA LEU A 55 21.28 -20.19 -46.41
C LEU A 55 22.80 -20.05 -46.28
N ALA A 56 23.44 -21.21 -46.14
CA ALA A 56 24.80 -21.45 -45.66
C ALA A 56 25.94 -20.96 -46.58
N ALA A 57 27.11 -20.77 -45.98
CA ALA A 57 28.38 -20.45 -46.65
C ALA A 57 28.91 -21.60 -47.54
N PRO A 58 29.65 -21.25 -48.61
CA PRO A 58 30.99 -21.84 -48.76
C PRO A 58 32.07 -20.84 -49.24
N LYS A 59 33.33 -21.25 -49.03
CA LYS A 59 34.60 -20.59 -49.36
C LYS A 59 34.83 -20.41 -50.88
N GLY A 60 35.58 -19.37 -51.28
CA GLY A 60 36.26 -19.30 -52.58
C GLY A 60 36.75 -17.89 -52.94
N GLU A 61 38.04 -17.77 -53.26
CA GLU A 61 38.73 -16.57 -53.76
C GLU A 61 38.26 -16.18 -55.18
N ASN A 62 38.12 -14.88 -55.46
CA ASN A 62 38.71 -14.16 -56.61
C ASN A 62 37.91 -12.91 -57.06
N GLU A 63 38.71 -11.88 -57.32
CA GLU A 63 38.60 -10.79 -58.30
C GLU A 63 37.42 -9.80 -58.26
N VAL A 64 37.84 -8.54 -58.17
CA VAL A 64 37.05 -7.30 -58.22
C VAL A 64 36.78 -6.94 -59.69
N GLU A 65 35.52 -6.86 -60.07
CA GLU A 65 35.06 -6.03 -61.19
C GLU A 65 33.85 -5.20 -60.75
N ASP A 66 33.99 -3.86 -60.79
CA ASP A 66 32.91 -2.91 -60.51
C ASP A 66 31.94 -2.80 -61.71
N PRO A 67 30.61 -2.93 -61.51
CA PRO A 67 29.63 -2.62 -62.54
C PRO A 67 29.22 -1.13 -62.52
N PRO A 68 28.65 -0.60 -63.62
CA PRO A 68 28.68 0.82 -63.92
C PRO A 68 27.70 1.66 -63.06
N ASN A 69 28.25 2.75 -62.53
CA ASN A 69 27.57 3.81 -61.79
C ASN A 69 26.53 4.54 -62.67
N LYS A 70 25.25 4.13 -62.58
CA LYS A 70 24.12 4.85 -63.21
C LYS A 70 22.91 5.14 -62.33
N ASN A 71 22.99 4.95 -61.00
CA ASN A 71 21.88 5.26 -60.09
C ASN A 71 22.24 6.05 -58.83
N ASN A 72 23.47 6.57 -58.72
CA ASN A 72 23.93 7.22 -57.49
C ASN A 72 23.43 8.68 -57.38
N ASP A 73 23.28 9.38 -58.50
CA ASP A 73 22.86 10.80 -58.49
C ASP A 73 21.35 10.97 -58.26
N GLU A 74 20.51 10.08 -58.79
CA GLU A 74 19.06 10.07 -58.49
C GLU A 74 18.80 9.70 -57.03
N TYR A 75 19.52 8.72 -56.48
CA TYR A 75 19.38 8.33 -55.08
C TYR A 75 19.84 9.45 -54.13
N LYS A 76 20.96 10.13 -54.45
CA LYS A 76 21.43 11.30 -53.69
C LYS A 76 20.44 12.47 -53.77
N ALA A 77 19.86 12.72 -54.94
CA ALA A 77 18.84 13.75 -55.10
C ALA A 77 17.58 13.44 -54.27
N GLN A 78 17.11 12.18 -54.27
CA GLN A 78 15.99 11.75 -53.43
C GLN A 78 16.29 11.87 -51.93
N MET A 79 17.50 11.51 -51.49
CA MET A 79 17.91 11.65 -50.09
C MET A 79 18.04 13.11 -49.65
N GLN A 80 18.47 14.01 -50.54
CA GLN A 80 18.51 15.45 -50.26
C GLN A 80 17.11 16.05 -50.11
N VAL A 81 16.15 15.64 -50.95
CA VAL A 81 14.75 16.05 -50.82
C VAL A 81 14.17 15.54 -49.51
N LEU A 82 14.38 14.26 -49.18
CA LEU A 82 13.88 13.68 -47.92
C LEU A 82 14.49 14.37 -46.68
N HIS A 83 15.78 14.68 -46.72
CA HIS A 83 16.45 15.42 -45.64
C HIS A 83 15.90 16.84 -45.52
N HIS A 84 15.66 17.53 -46.64
CA HIS A 84 15.05 18.85 -46.65
C HIS A 84 13.64 18.84 -46.04
N ASP A 85 12.81 17.87 -46.44
CA ASP A 85 11.45 17.71 -45.90
C ASP A 85 11.46 17.40 -44.40
N LEU A 86 12.41 16.58 -43.94
CA LEU A 86 12.60 16.29 -42.52
C LEU A 86 12.99 17.55 -41.73
N MET A 87 13.88 18.38 -42.27
CA MET A 87 14.30 19.64 -41.64
C MET A 87 13.16 20.66 -41.59
N LEU A 88 12.32 20.73 -42.63
CA LEU A 88 11.12 21.56 -42.63
C LEU A 88 10.11 21.08 -41.57
N ALA A 89 9.88 19.77 -41.46
CA ALA A 89 9.02 19.19 -40.44
C ALA A 89 9.55 19.46 -39.02
N HIS A 90 10.88 19.34 -38.82
CA HIS A 90 11.52 19.65 -37.54
C HIS A 90 11.36 21.13 -37.18
N THR A 91 11.56 22.03 -38.14
CA THR A 91 11.40 23.47 -37.95
C THR A 91 9.94 23.83 -37.62
N ALA A 92 8.97 23.18 -38.28
CA ALA A 92 7.55 23.35 -37.98
C ALA A 92 7.20 22.87 -36.57
N LEU A 93 7.77 21.75 -36.13
CA LEU A 93 7.59 21.21 -34.79
C LEU A 93 8.20 22.13 -33.71
N GLN A 94 9.39 22.68 -33.96
CA GLN A 94 10.03 23.66 -33.07
C GLN A 94 9.20 24.94 -32.95
N LYS A 95 8.57 25.40 -34.05
CA LYS A 95 7.65 26.54 -34.00
C LYS A 95 6.40 26.24 -33.19
N GLN A 96 5.78 25.06 -33.39
CA GLN A 96 4.64 24.63 -32.58
C GLN A 96 4.98 24.52 -31.09
N HIS A 97 6.19 24.06 -30.77
CA HIS A 97 6.69 24.00 -29.40
C HIS A 97 6.86 25.41 -28.81
N ALA A 98 7.42 26.35 -29.57
CA ALA A 98 7.56 27.75 -29.14
C ALA A 98 6.19 28.43 -28.93
N ASP A 99 5.23 28.19 -29.82
CA ASP A 99 3.86 28.70 -29.71
C ASP A 99 3.14 28.11 -28.47
N LEU A 100 3.36 26.82 -28.18
CA LEU A 100 2.84 26.16 -26.99
C LEU A 100 3.45 26.74 -25.70
N MET A 101 4.75 26.99 -25.68
CA MET A 101 5.43 27.62 -24.54
C MET A 101 4.97 29.07 -24.32
N ALA A 102 4.74 29.82 -25.39
CA ALA A 102 4.18 31.17 -25.30
C ALA A 102 2.73 31.15 -24.76
N ALA A 103 1.91 30.20 -25.21
CA ALA A 103 0.56 30.00 -24.69
C ALA A 103 0.57 29.57 -23.21
N HIS A 104 1.51 28.72 -22.81
CA HIS A 104 1.71 28.32 -21.43
C HIS A 104 2.13 29.50 -20.54
N ALA A 105 3.07 30.34 -21.00
CA ALA A 105 3.47 31.55 -20.29
C ALA A 105 2.31 32.55 -20.14
N GLN A 106 1.47 32.69 -21.17
CA GLN A 106 0.25 33.51 -21.11
C GLN A 106 -0.78 32.94 -20.15
N LEU A 107 -0.93 31.61 -20.09
CA LEU A 107 -1.82 30.92 -19.15
C LEU A 107 -1.35 31.12 -17.71
N LEU A 108 -0.06 30.95 -17.43
CA LEU A 108 0.53 31.21 -16.12
C LEU A 108 0.33 32.66 -15.69
N LYS A 109 0.52 33.60 -16.62
CA LYS A 109 0.27 35.02 -16.38
C LYS A 109 -1.22 35.29 -16.11
N ALA A 110 -2.13 34.67 -16.86
CA ALA A 110 -3.57 34.81 -16.64
C ALA A 110 -4.06 34.15 -15.33
N ILE A 111 -3.37 33.12 -14.85
CA ILE A 111 -3.59 32.51 -13.54
C ILE A 111 -3.07 33.43 -12.43
N GLN A 112 -1.88 34.02 -12.59
CA GLN A 112 -1.32 35.03 -11.68
C GLN A 112 -2.19 36.30 -11.61
N ASP A 113 -2.72 36.75 -12.75
CA ASP A 113 -3.56 37.94 -12.88
C ASP A 113 -5.05 37.65 -12.56
N GLY A 114 -5.40 36.41 -12.19
CA GLY A 114 -6.75 36.02 -11.75
C GLY A 114 -7.83 36.02 -12.85
N ALA A 115 -7.46 36.00 -14.13
CA ALA A 115 -8.37 36.19 -15.26
C ALA A 115 -9.08 34.91 -15.76
N ILE A 116 -8.66 33.72 -15.34
CA ILE A 116 -9.30 32.44 -15.71
C ILE A 116 -9.74 31.69 -14.44
N GLY A 117 -10.73 32.28 -13.76
CA GLY A 117 -11.59 31.62 -12.79
C GLY A 117 -12.98 31.44 -13.39
N GLY A 118 -13.35 30.21 -13.73
CA GLY A 118 -14.66 29.90 -14.29
C GLY A 118 -15.79 30.05 -13.27
N GLY A 119 -16.60 31.10 -13.46
CA GLY A 119 -18.06 31.15 -13.28
C GLY A 119 -18.71 30.33 -12.16
N GLY A 120 -18.88 30.96 -11.00
CA GLY A 120 -19.93 30.70 -10.02
C GLY A 120 -20.22 31.99 -9.26
N GLY A 121 -21.22 32.75 -9.68
CA GLY A 121 -21.45 34.12 -9.23
C GLY A 121 -21.90 34.24 -7.77
N GLY A 122 -21.37 35.24 -7.07
CA GLY A 122 -21.98 35.78 -5.85
C GLY A 122 -21.03 36.42 -4.84
N GLY A 123 -20.60 37.66 -5.09
CA GLY A 123 -20.37 38.69 -4.06
C GLY A 123 -19.12 38.57 -3.15
N GLY A 124 -18.26 39.58 -3.21
CA GLY A 124 -17.00 39.71 -2.47
C GLY A 124 -17.05 39.38 -0.96
N GLY A 125 -16.09 38.57 -0.55
CA GLY A 125 -15.71 38.27 0.83
C GLY A 125 -14.64 37.18 0.81
N GLY A 126 -13.48 37.39 1.44
CA GLY A 126 -12.38 36.43 1.45
C GLY A 126 -12.80 35.05 1.94
N GLY A 127 -12.64 34.03 1.10
CA GLY A 127 -12.95 32.65 1.43
C GLY A 127 -11.85 31.73 0.91
N GLY A 128 -10.98 31.27 1.81
CA GLY A 128 -10.02 30.20 1.51
C GLY A 128 -10.73 28.94 1.04
N ALA A 129 -10.08 28.15 0.17
CA ALA A 129 -10.59 26.86 -0.26
C ALA A 129 -11.07 26.04 0.95
N LYS A 130 -12.25 25.43 0.85
CA LYS A 130 -12.84 24.68 1.96
C LYS A 130 -11.99 23.44 2.24
N LYS A 131 -11.26 23.43 3.37
CA LYS A 131 -10.45 22.29 3.82
C LYS A 131 -11.25 20.98 3.78
N GLN A 132 -10.62 19.91 3.30
CA GLN A 132 -11.22 18.56 3.27
C GLN A 132 -11.43 18.03 4.69
N ARG A 133 -12.34 17.06 4.86
CA ARG A 133 -12.56 16.45 6.18
C ARG A 133 -11.37 15.56 6.55
N HIS A 134 -11.10 15.46 7.85
CA HIS A 134 -10.20 14.44 8.38
C HIS A 134 -10.71 13.05 7.97
N PRO A 135 -9.82 12.08 7.65
CA PRO A 135 -10.26 10.74 7.30
C PRO A 135 -10.90 10.05 8.50
N ALA A 136 -11.81 9.12 8.21
CA ALA A 136 -12.57 8.37 9.19
C ALA A 136 -12.70 6.90 8.79
N LEU A 137 -12.93 6.03 9.76
CA LEU A 137 -13.12 4.59 9.55
C LEU A 137 -14.60 4.21 9.66
N GLY A 138 -15.07 3.34 8.77
CA GLY A 138 -16.35 2.66 8.92
C GLY A 138 -16.15 1.25 9.48
N VAL A 139 -16.93 0.86 10.48
CA VAL A 139 -16.92 -0.50 11.05
C VAL A 139 -18.29 -1.13 10.84
N VAL A 140 -18.34 -2.15 9.98
CA VAL A 140 -19.51 -3.01 9.82
C VAL A 140 -19.57 -3.95 11.02
N ARG A 141 -20.71 -3.95 11.70
CA ARG A 141 -20.92 -4.71 12.92
C ARG A 141 -21.86 -5.89 12.74
N LEU A 142 -21.51 -7.01 13.36
CA LEU A 142 -22.45 -8.10 13.64
C LEU A 142 -23.48 -7.68 14.72
N ASP A 143 -24.60 -8.39 14.81
CA ASP A 143 -25.74 -8.00 15.65
C ASP A 143 -25.64 -8.41 17.14
N TYR A 144 -24.41 -8.63 17.59
CA TYR A 144 -24.09 -9.08 18.93
C TYR A 144 -23.76 -7.88 19.83
N ASP A 145 -24.45 -7.80 20.97
CA ASP A 145 -24.27 -6.75 21.95
C ASP A 145 -23.33 -7.23 23.05
N TYR A 146 -22.11 -6.70 23.07
CA TYR A 146 -21.14 -6.98 24.12
C TYR A 146 -20.40 -5.70 24.54
N PRO A 147 -19.91 -5.61 25.79
CA PRO A 147 -19.20 -4.41 26.25
C PRO A 147 -17.74 -4.40 25.77
N ALA A 148 -17.50 -3.84 24.57
CA ALA A 148 -16.18 -3.66 23.99
C ALA A 148 -15.22 -2.86 24.90
N ALA A 149 -13.91 -3.08 24.74
CA ALA A 149 -12.85 -2.38 25.47
C ALA A 149 -11.87 -1.71 24.49
N PRO A 150 -11.14 -0.64 24.91
CA PRO A 150 -10.05 -0.11 24.09
C PRO A 150 -9.07 -1.21 23.67
N GLY A 151 -8.69 -1.21 22.40
CA GLY A 151 -8.04 -2.32 21.70
C GLY A 151 -8.99 -3.06 20.77
N ASP A 152 -10.30 -3.05 21.03
CA ASP A 152 -11.29 -3.64 20.15
C ASP A 152 -11.66 -2.70 18.99
N SER A 153 -11.87 -3.24 17.78
CA SER A 153 -12.37 -2.44 16.65
C SER A 153 -13.79 -1.91 16.89
N ASP A 154 -14.55 -2.55 17.78
CA ASP A 154 -15.85 -2.06 18.23
C ASP A 154 -15.79 -0.91 19.25
N HIS A 155 -14.60 -0.60 19.78
CA HIS A 155 -14.44 0.48 20.75
C HIS A 155 -13.77 1.70 20.08
N PRO A 156 -14.43 2.87 19.98
CA PRO A 156 -13.85 3.99 19.25
C PRO A 156 -12.59 4.57 19.91
N GLY A 157 -12.46 4.40 21.24
CA GLY A 157 -11.23 4.74 21.96
C GLY A 157 -9.99 3.95 21.54
N SER A 158 -10.12 2.95 20.67
CA SER A 158 -8.99 2.24 20.06
C SER A 158 -8.30 3.06 18.96
N PHE A 159 -8.96 4.10 18.43
CA PHE A 159 -8.55 4.79 17.22
C PHE A 159 -8.16 6.26 17.47
N GLY A 160 -7.35 6.80 16.56
CA GLY A 160 -6.87 8.19 16.57
C GLY A 160 -7.62 9.12 15.63
N TYR A 161 -8.84 8.77 15.28
CA TYR A 161 -9.68 9.42 14.26
C TYR A 161 -11.13 9.00 14.45
N ASP A 162 -12.05 9.67 13.76
CA ASP A 162 -13.47 9.33 13.81
C ASP A 162 -13.74 7.91 13.30
N VAL A 163 -14.60 7.20 14.03
CA VAL A 163 -15.11 5.88 13.65
C VAL A 163 -16.62 5.91 13.60
N PHE A 164 -17.19 5.37 12.53
CA PHE A 164 -18.64 5.22 12.36
C PHE A 164 -19.01 3.75 12.31
N TYR A 165 -19.99 3.37 13.12
CA TYR A 165 -20.43 1.99 13.24
C TYR A 165 -21.75 1.76 12.52
N ARG A 166 -21.92 0.58 11.91
CA ARG A 166 -23.21 0.17 11.36
C ARG A 166 -23.43 -1.32 11.57
N CYS A 167 -24.39 -1.63 12.45
CA CYS A 167 -24.88 -2.99 12.66
C CYS A 167 -25.60 -3.54 11.42
N VAL A 168 -25.40 -4.83 11.15
CA VAL A 168 -26.14 -5.61 10.15
C VAL A 168 -27.13 -6.51 10.89
N PRO A 169 -28.42 -6.17 10.95
CA PRO A 169 -29.39 -6.98 11.69
C PRO A 169 -29.44 -8.43 11.18
N GLY A 170 -29.42 -9.40 12.08
CA GLY A 170 -29.42 -10.83 11.75
C GLY A 170 -28.07 -11.40 11.29
N LEU A 171 -27.00 -10.59 11.24
CA LEU A 171 -25.65 -11.10 10.98
C LEU A 171 -25.05 -11.66 12.26
N THR A 172 -25.10 -12.98 12.39
CA THR A 172 -24.67 -13.69 13.60
C THR A 172 -23.21 -14.11 13.54
N PHE A 173 -22.64 -14.40 14.71
CA PHE A 173 -21.29 -14.97 14.82
C PHE A 173 -21.15 -16.29 14.05
N GLU A 174 -22.16 -17.16 14.09
CA GLU A 174 -22.19 -18.44 13.36
C GLU A 174 -22.22 -18.24 11.83
N MET A 175 -22.89 -17.18 11.34
CA MET A 175 -22.84 -16.82 9.92
C MET A 175 -21.42 -16.43 9.51
N CYS A 176 -20.73 -15.62 10.31
CA CYS A 176 -19.32 -15.28 10.09
C CYS A 176 -18.43 -16.55 10.11
N GLN A 177 -18.59 -17.43 11.10
CA GLN A 177 -17.81 -18.67 11.21
C GLN A 177 -18.08 -19.68 10.08
N SER A 178 -19.28 -19.68 9.49
CA SER A 178 -19.62 -20.54 8.36
C SER A 178 -19.34 -19.90 7.01
N GLY A 179 -19.10 -18.57 6.98
CA GLY A 179 -18.94 -17.79 5.76
C GLY A 179 -20.19 -17.73 4.88
N LYS A 180 -21.38 -17.92 5.45
CA LYS A 180 -22.64 -18.01 4.69
C LYS A 180 -23.67 -17.01 5.18
N PHE A 181 -24.08 -16.12 4.29
CA PHE A 181 -25.24 -15.26 4.49
C PHE A 181 -26.55 -15.99 4.18
N THR A 182 -27.64 -15.51 4.79
CA THR A 182 -28.96 -15.60 4.14
C THR A 182 -29.09 -14.44 3.15
N GLU A 183 -29.93 -14.58 2.11
CA GLU A 183 -30.11 -13.53 1.10
C GLU A 183 -30.52 -12.17 1.72
N GLU A 184 -31.32 -12.20 2.77
CA GLU A 184 -31.76 -10.99 3.48
C GLU A 184 -30.62 -10.32 4.28
N VAL A 185 -29.75 -11.11 4.92
CA VAL A 185 -28.59 -10.57 5.65
C VAL A 185 -27.54 -10.03 4.68
N GLU A 186 -27.35 -10.67 3.52
CA GLU A 186 -26.46 -10.18 2.48
C GLU A 186 -26.87 -8.79 1.96
N ARG A 187 -28.17 -8.57 1.73
CA ARG A 187 -28.68 -7.24 1.33
C ARG A 187 -28.43 -6.19 2.41
N ARG A 188 -28.71 -6.52 3.68
CA ARG A 188 -28.46 -5.61 4.81
C ARG A 188 -26.98 -5.33 5.03
N PHE A 189 -26.10 -6.30 4.73
CA PHE A 189 -24.66 -6.11 4.74
C PHE A 189 -24.22 -5.09 3.67
N ALA A 190 -24.80 -5.18 2.47
CA ALA A 190 -24.57 -4.18 1.43
C ALA A 190 -25.09 -2.79 1.82
N ASP A 191 -26.28 -2.72 2.42
CA ASP A 191 -26.85 -1.46 2.93
C ASP A 191 -25.98 -0.84 4.02
N ALA A 192 -25.38 -1.65 4.90
CA ALA A 192 -24.48 -1.19 5.93
C ALA A 192 -23.21 -0.54 5.36
N ILE A 193 -22.59 -1.18 4.35
CA ILE A 193 -21.45 -0.60 3.63
C ILE A 193 -21.85 0.73 3.01
N LYS A 194 -23.00 0.79 2.31
CA LYS A 194 -23.47 2.03 1.66
C LYS A 194 -23.80 3.14 2.66
N HIS A 195 -24.32 2.79 3.83
CA HIS A 195 -24.54 3.73 4.92
C HIS A 195 -23.22 4.36 5.39
N LEU A 196 -22.19 3.55 5.62
CA LEU A 196 -20.87 4.04 6.04
C LEU A 196 -20.23 4.92 4.96
N GLU A 197 -20.32 4.53 3.68
CA GLU A 197 -19.85 5.38 2.57
C GLU A 197 -20.58 6.74 2.55
N ALA A 198 -21.89 6.76 2.81
CA ALA A 198 -22.68 7.99 2.88
C ALA A 198 -22.30 8.88 4.09
N ARG A 199 -21.72 8.31 5.16
CA ARG A 199 -21.11 9.08 6.26
C ARG A 199 -19.79 9.75 5.86
N GLY A 200 -19.21 9.35 4.73
CA GLY A 200 -17.96 9.90 4.21
C GLY A 200 -16.71 9.26 4.79
N VAL A 201 -16.79 7.98 5.16
CA VAL A 201 -15.62 7.21 5.61
C VAL A 201 -14.56 7.09 4.51
N SER A 202 -13.31 7.01 4.93
CA SER A 202 -12.15 6.82 4.06
C SER A 202 -11.86 5.34 3.81
N ALA A 203 -12.13 4.48 4.80
CA ALA A 203 -11.93 3.04 4.71
C ALA A 203 -13.01 2.28 5.52
N ILE A 204 -13.19 0.99 5.25
CA ILE A 204 -14.21 0.13 5.88
C ILE A 204 -13.59 -1.17 6.40
N THR A 205 -13.93 -1.56 7.62
CA THR A 205 -13.54 -2.84 8.23
C THR A 205 -14.73 -3.51 8.93
N GLY A 206 -14.49 -4.69 9.52
CA GLY A 206 -15.45 -5.45 10.32
C GLY A 206 -15.08 -5.48 11.81
N ASP A 207 -16.06 -5.75 12.67
CA ASP A 207 -15.85 -5.93 14.11
C ASP A 207 -15.53 -7.38 14.53
N CYS A 208 -15.35 -8.27 13.56
CA CYS A 208 -15.01 -9.67 13.81
C CYS A 208 -14.07 -10.21 12.74
N GLY A 209 -13.02 -10.90 13.20
CA GLY A 209 -12.03 -11.50 12.32
C GLY A 209 -12.61 -12.52 11.32
N PHE A 210 -13.62 -13.29 11.71
CA PHE A 210 -14.35 -14.22 10.83
C PHE A 210 -15.10 -13.54 9.67
N MET A 211 -15.25 -12.23 9.66
CA MET A 211 -15.79 -11.50 8.50
C MET A 211 -14.86 -11.55 7.29
N MET A 212 -13.64 -12.10 7.41
CA MET A 212 -12.78 -12.43 6.27
C MET A 212 -13.52 -13.16 5.14
N SER A 213 -14.49 -14.03 5.47
CA SER A 213 -15.28 -14.77 4.48
C SER A 213 -16.12 -13.86 3.58
N PHE A 214 -16.40 -12.65 4.05
CA PHE A 214 -17.19 -11.64 3.35
C PHE A 214 -16.33 -10.58 2.66
N GLN A 215 -14.99 -10.65 2.77
CA GLN A 215 -14.04 -9.70 2.18
C GLN A 215 -14.28 -9.48 0.68
N VAL A 216 -14.43 -10.56 -0.09
CA VAL A 216 -14.62 -10.49 -1.54
C VAL A 216 -15.94 -9.82 -1.91
N LEU A 217 -16.99 -10.08 -1.15
CA LEU A 217 -18.29 -9.42 -1.35
C LEU A 217 -18.23 -7.95 -0.94
N ALA A 218 -17.62 -7.65 0.21
CA ALA A 218 -17.51 -6.30 0.74
C ALA A 218 -16.79 -5.36 -0.22
N ARG A 219 -15.64 -5.75 -0.76
CA ARG A 219 -14.87 -4.94 -1.73
C ARG A 219 -15.53 -4.81 -3.11
N LYS A 220 -16.45 -5.73 -3.47
CA LYS A 220 -17.30 -5.56 -4.68
C LYS A 220 -18.38 -4.50 -4.48
N ILE A 221 -18.86 -4.35 -3.26
CA ILE A 221 -19.92 -3.40 -2.91
C ILE A 221 -19.33 -2.01 -2.69
N ALA A 222 -18.21 -1.93 -1.96
CA ALA A 222 -17.58 -0.68 -1.57
C ALA A 222 -16.79 -0.04 -2.72
N SER A 223 -16.80 1.29 -2.74
CA SER A 223 -15.89 2.15 -3.51
C SER A 223 -14.65 2.58 -2.71
N LYS A 224 -14.69 2.38 -1.39
CA LYS A 224 -13.61 2.66 -0.43
C LYS A 224 -12.78 1.42 -0.15
N PRO A 225 -11.49 1.56 0.21
CA PRO A 225 -10.69 0.43 0.67
C PRO A 225 -11.39 -0.30 1.81
N THR A 226 -11.61 -1.59 1.62
CA THR A 226 -12.41 -2.42 2.51
C THR A 226 -11.63 -3.67 2.92
N PHE A 227 -11.44 -3.88 4.22
CA PHE A 227 -10.64 -4.96 4.79
C PHE A 227 -11.33 -5.55 6.02
N MET A 228 -11.92 -6.72 5.87
CA MET A 228 -12.78 -7.37 6.87
C MET A 228 -12.00 -8.21 7.90
N SER A 229 -10.67 -8.25 7.79
CA SER A 229 -9.81 -8.99 8.72
C SER A 229 -8.41 -8.38 8.74
N SER A 230 -7.75 -8.43 9.90
CA SER A 230 -6.35 -7.99 10.04
C SER A 230 -5.39 -8.83 9.18
N MET A 231 -5.79 -10.04 8.77
CA MET A 231 -4.98 -10.94 7.94
C MET A 231 -4.72 -10.44 6.51
N VAL A 232 -5.36 -9.37 6.05
CA VAL A 232 -4.95 -8.69 4.80
C VAL A 232 -3.50 -8.18 4.86
N GLN A 233 -2.92 -8.08 6.06
CA GLN A 233 -1.51 -7.72 6.32
C GLN A 233 -0.54 -8.90 6.11
N CYS A 234 -1.02 -10.15 6.10
CA CYS A 234 -0.15 -11.34 6.01
C CYS A 234 0.81 -11.31 4.80
N PRO A 235 0.39 -10.91 3.58
CA PRO A 235 1.29 -10.89 2.43
C PRO A 235 2.49 -9.94 2.61
N ILE A 236 2.26 -8.74 3.14
CA ILE A 236 3.34 -7.76 3.35
C ILE A 236 4.25 -8.18 4.53
N ILE A 237 3.69 -8.76 5.59
CA ILE A 237 4.47 -9.30 6.72
C ILE A 237 5.36 -10.45 6.22
N ALA A 238 4.81 -11.40 5.46
CA ALA A 238 5.56 -12.54 4.93
C ALA A 238 6.67 -12.13 3.97
N ALA A 239 6.42 -11.13 3.12
CA ALA A 239 7.43 -10.59 2.21
C ALA A 239 8.59 -9.88 2.95
N SER A 240 8.38 -9.47 4.21
CA SER A 240 9.38 -8.79 5.03
C SER A 240 10.31 -9.70 5.82
N LEU A 241 10.10 -11.01 5.75
CA LEU A 241 10.83 -12.02 6.52
C LEU A 241 11.45 -13.06 5.59
N ASP A 242 12.42 -13.83 6.07
CA ASP A 242 12.94 -14.97 5.32
C ASP A 242 11.83 -16.02 5.10
N ASP A 243 11.90 -16.78 4.00
CA ASP A 243 10.94 -17.87 3.73
C ASP A 243 10.96 -18.93 4.84
N GLY A 244 12.07 -19.02 5.56
CA GLY A 244 12.22 -19.86 6.72
C GLY A 244 11.67 -19.29 8.03
N ASP A 245 11.21 -18.04 8.08
CA ASP A 245 10.65 -17.48 9.30
C ASP A 245 9.14 -17.75 9.38
N HIS A 246 8.68 -18.05 10.59
CA HIS A 246 7.28 -18.32 10.89
C HIS A 246 6.55 -17.07 11.42
N ILE A 247 5.27 -16.98 11.09
CA ILE A 247 4.34 -15.94 11.52
C ILE A 247 3.29 -16.61 12.39
N LEU A 248 3.19 -16.18 13.65
CA LEU A 248 2.18 -16.65 14.58
C LEU A 248 0.89 -15.86 14.39
N ILE A 249 -0.19 -16.53 13.99
CA ILE A 249 -1.54 -15.96 13.90
C ILE A 249 -2.32 -16.38 15.14
N LEU A 250 -2.68 -15.42 16.00
CA LEU A 250 -3.55 -15.65 17.14
C LEU A 250 -4.99 -15.33 16.76
N THR A 251 -5.86 -16.32 16.88
CA THR A 251 -7.30 -16.18 16.65
C THR A 251 -8.07 -16.52 17.92
N ALA A 252 -9.36 -16.16 17.96
CA ALA A 252 -10.21 -16.53 19.08
C ALA A 252 -10.41 -18.05 19.18
N ASN A 253 -10.57 -18.70 18.02
CA ASN A 253 -10.79 -20.14 17.93
C ASN A 253 -10.18 -20.73 16.65
N ASP A 254 -9.11 -21.51 16.82
CA ASP A 254 -8.41 -22.13 15.68
C ASP A 254 -9.16 -23.32 15.08
N LEU A 255 -10.02 -23.99 15.84
CA LEU A 255 -10.89 -25.07 15.33
C LEU A 255 -11.89 -24.54 14.30
N SER A 256 -12.27 -23.27 14.40
CA SER A 256 -13.16 -22.59 13.45
C SER A 256 -12.42 -21.95 12.29
N LEU A 257 -11.19 -21.48 12.50
CA LEU A 257 -10.41 -20.80 11.47
C LEU A 257 -9.70 -21.77 10.51
N LYS A 258 -9.12 -22.86 11.03
CA LYS A 258 -8.37 -23.86 10.24
C LYS A 258 -9.20 -24.57 9.16
N PRO A 259 -10.53 -24.72 9.27
CA PRO A 259 -11.36 -25.21 8.16
C PRO A 259 -11.59 -24.18 7.04
N GLN A 260 -11.43 -22.87 7.29
CA GLN A 260 -11.66 -21.80 6.31
C GLN A 260 -10.44 -21.48 5.42
N LYS A 261 -9.52 -22.43 5.27
CA LYS A 261 -8.23 -22.21 4.58
C LYS A 261 -8.36 -21.70 3.14
N GLU A 262 -9.29 -22.24 2.36
CA GLU A 262 -9.51 -21.79 0.98
C GLU A 262 -10.04 -20.35 0.90
N ILE A 263 -10.76 -19.91 1.92
CA ILE A 263 -11.25 -18.54 2.04
C ILE A 263 -10.08 -17.58 2.30
N LEU A 264 -9.15 -17.97 3.18
CA LEU A 264 -7.96 -17.19 3.52
C LEU A 264 -7.09 -16.87 2.30
N LEU A 265 -6.84 -17.88 1.46
CA LEU A 265 -6.08 -17.70 0.22
C LEU A 265 -6.77 -16.72 -0.73
N ASN A 266 -8.07 -16.90 -0.97
CA ASN A 266 -8.82 -16.10 -1.94
C ASN A 266 -9.14 -14.68 -1.44
N SER A 267 -9.22 -14.48 -0.13
CA SER A 267 -9.71 -13.24 0.49
C SER A 267 -8.58 -12.37 1.03
N CYS A 268 -7.52 -13.00 1.58
CA CYS A 268 -6.40 -12.31 2.23
C CYS A 268 -5.07 -12.48 1.51
N GLY A 269 -5.03 -13.23 0.40
CA GLY A 269 -3.89 -13.24 -0.53
C GLY A 269 -2.65 -13.99 -0.05
N PHE A 270 -2.78 -14.92 0.91
CA PHE A 270 -1.67 -15.77 1.34
C PHE A 270 -2.11 -17.22 1.47
N ASP A 271 -1.20 -18.16 1.16
CA ASP A 271 -1.48 -19.59 1.33
C ASP A 271 -1.14 -20.02 2.75
N VAL A 272 -2.18 -20.30 3.51
CA VAL A 272 -2.13 -20.89 4.86
C VAL A 272 -1.50 -22.30 4.90
N ASN A 273 -1.30 -22.95 3.76
CA ASN A 273 -0.55 -24.20 3.66
C ASN A 273 0.95 -23.96 3.45
N GLU A 274 1.39 -22.72 3.28
CA GLU A 274 2.79 -22.41 3.55
C GLU A 274 3.01 -22.70 5.04
N ASP A 275 3.90 -23.65 5.33
CA ASP A 275 4.23 -24.11 6.69
C ASP A 275 4.69 -22.97 7.64
N ARG A 276 4.85 -21.74 7.12
CA ARG A 276 5.22 -20.53 7.84
C ARG A 276 4.09 -19.87 8.63
N PHE A 277 2.81 -20.10 8.32
CA PHE A 277 1.70 -19.48 9.06
C PHE A 277 1.16 -20.38 10.17
N LEU A 278 1.52 -20.08 11.42
CA LEU A 278 1.16 -20.89 12.59
C LEU A 278 -0.12 -20.33 13.22
N ILE A 279 -1.25 -21.00 13.00
CA ILE A 279 -2.54 -20.60 13.58
C ILE A 279 -2.71 -21.22 14.96
N GLN A 280 -2.83 -20.37 15.99
CA GLN A 280 -3.12 -20.75 17.36
C GLN A 280 -4.39 -20.06 17.87
N GLY A 281 -5.27 -20.84 18.48
CA GLY A 281 -6.49 -20.36 19.09
C GLY A 281 -6.29 -20.00 20.57
N CYS A 282 -7.03 -19.00 21.04
CA CYS A 282 -7.00 -18.53 22.43
C CYS A 282 -8.15 -19.11 23.29
N GLN A 283 -8.99 -19.99 22.74
CA GLN A 283 -10.21 -20.49 23.38
C GLN A 283 -9.98 -21.22 24.72
N ASP A 284 -8.79 -21.76 24.94
CA ASP A 284 -8.43 -22.49 26.17
C ASP A 284 -7.74 -21.59 27.22
N VAL A 285 -7.57 -20.30 26.92
CA VAL A 285 -7.01 -19.32 27.87
C VAL A 285 -8.10 -18.92 28.88
N PRO A 286 -7.90 -19.13 30.19
CA PRO A 286 -8.93 -18.86 31.19
C PRO A 286 -9.42 -17.40 31.16
N GLY A 287 -10.74 -17.22 31.06
CA GLY A 287 -11.42 -15.94 30.94
C GLY A 287 -11.63 -15.46 29.51
N PHE A 288 -11.00 -16.09 28.51
CA PHE A 288 -11.16 -15.75 27.10
C PHE A 288 -12.40 -16.41 26.47
N GLU A 289 -13.02 -17.39 27.15
CA GLU A 289 -14.33 -17.94 26.77
C GLU A 289 -15.44 -16.88 26.68
N ALA A 290 -15.25 -15.72 27.33
CA ALA A 290 -16.15 -14.57 27.27
C ALA A 290 -16.39 -14.09 25.83
N VAL A 291 -15.40 -14.17 24.94
CA VAL A 291 -15.54 -13.81 23.51
C VAL A 291 -16.64 -14.65 22.86
N ALA A 292 -16.58 -15.98 23.04
CA ALA A 292 -17.57 -16.89 22.49
C ALA A 292 -18.97 -16.71 23.13
N LEU A 293 -19.01 -16.27 24.39
CA LEU A 293 -20.24 -16.03 25.14
C LEU A 293 -20.89 -14.67 24.85
N GLY A 294 -20.16 -13.73 24.24
CA GLY A 294 -20.61 -12.34 24.07
C GLY A 294 -20.56 -11.53 25.35
N GLU A 295 -19.64 -11.90 26.24
CA GLU A 295 -19.47 -11.27 27.53
C GLU A 295 -18.24 -10.37 27.52
N LYS A 296 -18.18 -9.46 28.49
CA LYS A 296 -17.02 -8.59 28.66
C LYS A 296 -15.78 -9.42 29.03
N VAL A 297 -14.75 -9.41 28.17
CA VAL A 297 -13.47 -10.05 28.47
C VAL A 297 -12.74 -9.36 29.64
N PRO A 298 -12.35 -10.11 30.70
CA PRO A 298 -11.61 -9.55 31.82
C PRO A 298 -10.10 -9.42 31.49
N LEU A 299 -9.72 -8.38 30.75
CA LEU A 299 -8.36 -8.15 30.22
C LEU A 299 -7.24 -8.47 31.22
N ASP A 300 -7.30 -7.92 32.45
CA ASP A 300 -6.28 -8.12 33.50
C ASP A 300 -6.06 -9.60 33.89
N LYS A 301 -7.09 -10.44 33.76
CA LYS A 301 -7.02 -11.87 34.07
C LYS A 301 -6.53 -12.70 32.88
N VAL A 302 -6.89 -12.27 31.67
CA VAL A 302 -6.58 -12.98 30.42
C VAL A 302 -5.14 -12.70 29.97
N GLN A 303 -4.65 -11.46 30.11
CA GLN A 303 -3.35 -11.04 29.60
C GLN A 303 -2.18 -11.96 30.01
N PRO A 304 -2.03 -12.39 31.28
CA PRO A 304 -0.95 -13.30 31.65
C PRO A 304 -1.04 -14.66 30.95
N GLY A 305 -2.25 -15.14 30.66
CA GLY A 305 -2.49 -16.39 29.95
C GLY A 305 -2.13 -16.28 28.46
N ILE A 306 -2.50 -15.18 27.81
CA ILE A 306 -2.12 -14.90 26.41
C ILE A 306 -0.60 -14.78 26.26
N VAL A 307 0.06 -14.01 27.15
CA VAL A 307 1.52 -13.86 27.14
C VAL A 307 2.19 -15.23 27.31
N LYS A 308 1.76 -16.01 28.31
CA LYS A 308 2.30 -17.35 28.56
C LYS A 308 2.13 -18.29 27.37
N LEU A 309 0.94 -18.30 26.75
CA LEU A 309 0.67 -19.11 25.55
C LEU A 309 1.65 -18.78 24.42
N VAL A 310 1.90 -17.50 24.18
CA VAL A 310 2.83 -17.05 23.12
C VAL A 310 4.28 -17.34 23.47
N GLU A 311 4.71 -17.11 24.70
CA GLU A 311 6.08 -17.45 25.15
C GLU A 311 6.35 -18.96 25.00
N GLU A 312 5.38 -19.81 25.36
CA GLU A 312 5.48 -21.27 25.16
C GLU A 312 5.54 -21.66 23.67
N LEU A 313 4.76 -20.98 22.81
CA LEU A 313 4.82 -21.20 21.36
C LEU A 313 6.19 -20.83 20.78
N ILE A 314 6.71 -19.66 21.13
CA ILE A 314 8.03 -19.19 20.67
C ILE A 314 9.15 -20.11 21.19
N HIS A 315 9.01 -20.63 22.42
CA HIS A 315 9.96 -21.60 22.96
C HIS A 315 9.97 -22.91 22.16
N ARG A 316 8.79 -23.39 21.73
CA ARG A 316 8.66 -24.61 20.90
C ARG A 316 9.05 -24.38 19.44
N GLU A 317 8.80 -23.18 18.92
CA GLU A 317 9.08 -22.79 17.55
C GLU A 317 9.89 -21.49 17.48
N PRO A 318 11.23 -21.58 17.64
CA PRO A 318 12.12 -20.42 17.68
C PRO A 318 12.21 -19.63 16.36
N ARG A 319 11.63 -20.16 15.28
CA ARG A 319 11.56 -19.48 13.96
C ARG A 319 10.44 -18.46 13.90
N ILE A 320 9.59 -18.34 14.92
CA ILE A 320 8.58 -17.27 14.97
C ILE A 320 9.29 -15.90 15.01
N ARG A 321 9.06 -15.08 13.98
CA ARG A 321 9.60 -13.71 13.87
C ARG A 321 8.55 -12.61 13.85
N ALA A 322 7.28 -12.97 13.73
CA ALA A 322 6.17 -12.02 13.72
C ALA A 322 4.91 -12.61 14.36
N ILE A 323 4.08 -11.73 14.90
CA ILE A 323 2.78 -12.07 15.48
C ILE A 323 1.71 -11.24 14.79
N LEU A 324 0.61 -11.87 14.38
CA LEU A 324 -0.59 -11.21 13.89
C LEU A 324 -1.78 -11.62 14.77
N LEU A 325 -2.49 -10.62 15.28
CA LEU A 325 -3.69 -10.78 16.09
C LEU A 325 -4.91 -10.67 15.17
N GLU A 326 -5.58 -11.80 14.98
CA GLU A 326 -6.70 -11.95 14.07
C GLU A 326 -8.03 -11.56 14.72
N CYS A 327 -8.25 -12.00 15.96
CA CYS A 327 -9.44 -11.63 16.72
C CYS A 327 -9.38 -10.15 17.13
N THR A 328 -10.50 -9.45 16.94
CA THR A 328 -10.65 -8.02 17.24
C THR A 328 -10.55 -7.69 18.72
N GLU A 329 -10.72 -8.66 19.64
CA GLU A 329 -10.52 -8.47 21.08
C GLU A 329 -9.06 -8.69 21.55
N LEU A 330 -8.20 -9.23 20.69
CA LEU A 330 -6.79 -9.45 21.02
C LEU A 330 -5.87 -8.20 21.00
N PRO A 331 -6.12 -7.10 20.27
CA PRO A 331 -5.18 -5.97 20.20
C PRO A 331 -4.91 -5.34 21.57
N ALA A 332 -5.85 -5.45 22.53
CA ALA A 332 -5.64 -5.03 23.92
C ALA A 332 -4.42 -5.70 24.60
N TYR A 333 -3.92 -6.82 24.05
CA TYR A 333 -2.74 -7.53 24.55
C TYR A 333 -1.47 -7.27 23.72
N ALA A 334 -1.54 -6.49 22.64
CA ALA A 334 -0.44 -6.32 21.69
C ALA A 334 0.84 -5.78 22.35
N ASP A 335 0.72 -4.76 23.21
CA ASP A 335 1.87 -4.21 23.93
C ASP A 335 2.52 -5.19 24.89
N ALA A 336 1.71 -6.01 25.58
CA ALA A 336 2.24 -7.04 26.44
C ALA A 336 3.02 -8.08 25.62
N LEU A 337 2.50 -8.45 24.45
CA LEU A 337 3.20 -9.36 23.54
C LEU A 337 4.50 -8.73 23.00
N ARG A 338 4.49 -7.48 22.54
CA ARG A 338 5.70 -6.74 22.11
C ARG A 338 6.74 -6.70 23.23
N TYR A 339 6.33 -6.33 24.44
CA TYR A 339 7.21 -6.22 25.61
C TYR A 339 7.86 -7.56 25.99
N HIS A 340 7.07 -8.63 26.05
CA HIS A 340 7.53 -9.94 26.52
C HIS A 340 8.32 -10.72 25.47
N THR A 341 7.97 -10.56 24.18
CA THR A 341 8.58 -11.36 23.10
C THR A 341 9.68 -10.61 22.35
N GLY A 342 9.65 -9.27 22.35
CA GLY A 342 10.50 -8.46 21.49
C GLY A 342 10.23 -8.64 19.98
N LEU A 343 9.09 -9.23 19.62
CA LEU A 343 8.67 -9.43 18.23
C LEU A 343 7.70 -8.33 17.77
N PRO A 344 7.65 -8.03 16.46
CA PRO A 344 6.61 -7.18 15.90
C PRO A 344 5.23 -7.84 15.99
N VAL A 345 4.23 -7.03 16.36
CA VAL A 345 2.82 -7.45 16.53
C VAL A 345 1.92 -6.55 15.68
N TRP A 346 1.18 -7.16 14.76
CA TRP A 346 0.14 -6.52 13.95
C TRP A 346 -1.24 -6.99 14.37
N ASP A 347 -2.26 -6.17 14.14
CA ASP A 347 -3.63 -6.41 14.57
C ASP A 347 -4.65 -5.65 13.69
N ALA A 348 -5.93 -5.65 14.07
CA ALA A 348 -6.98 -4.97 13.31
C ALA A 348 -6.84 -3.43 13.34
N ILE A 349 -6.24 -2.87 14.40
CA ILE A 349 -6.01 -1.44 14.53
C ILE A 349 -4.84 -1.02 13.65
N THR A 350 -3.76 -1.80 13.59
CA THR A 350 -2.65 -1.52 12.66
C THR A 350 -3.10 -1.58 11.20
N ALA A 351 -4.01 -2.50 10.84
CA ALA A 351 -4.62 -2.54 9.51
C ALA A 351 -5.44 -1.27 9.21
N ALA A 352 -6.25 -0.83 10.17
CA ALA A 352 -7.06 0.36 10.00
C ALA A 352 -6.22 1.62 9.86
N ASP A 353 -5.20 1.78 10.71
CA ASP A 353 -4.27 2.90 10.68
C ASP A 353 -3.52 2.98 9.34
N PHE A 354 -3.15 1.83 8.77
CA PHE A 354 -2.54 1.76 7.44
C PHE A 354 -3.44 2.37 6.34
N TYR A 355 -4.71 1.95 6.24
CA TYR A 355 -5.58 2.46 5.19
C TYR A 355 -6.05 3.90 5.45
N VAL A 356 -6.25 4.29 6.71
CA VAL A 356 -6.68 5.64 7.07
C VAL A 356 -5.55 6.66 6.89
N SER A 357 -4.31 6.32 7.26
CA SER A 357 -3.15 7.21 7.10
C SER A 357 -2.87 7.58 5.65
N ALA A 358 -3.19 6.70 4.69
CA ALA A 358 -3.05 6.98 3.26
C ALA A 358 -3.94 8.14 2.75
N PHE A 359 -4.91 8.59 3.53
CA PHE A 359 -5.73 9.78 3.25
C PHE A 359 -5.38 11.00 4.11
N LYS A 360 -4.45 10.85 5.05
CA LYS A 360 -4.14 11.89 6.03
C LYS A 360 -3.12 12.88 5.45
N ASP A 361 -3.31 14.15 5.79
CA ASP A 361 -2.28 15.17 5.65
C ASP A 361 -1.03 14.80 6.45
N ASN A 362 0.16 14.99 5.87
CA ASN A 362 1.41 14.71 6.57
C ASN A 362 2.01 16.00 7.13
N HIS A 363 1.79 16.28 8.40
CA HIS A 363 2.31 17.49 9.07
C HIS A 363 3.84 17.69 9.01
N ARG A 364 4.60 16.66 8.62
CA ARG A 364 6.06 16.71 8.51
C ARG A 364 6.55 17.26 7.17
N PHE A 365 5.78 17.09 6.08
CA PHE A 365 6.18 17.47 4.72
C PHE A 365 4.99 17.55 3.76
N GLY A 366 5.18 18.10 2.56
CA GLY A 366 4.10 18.22 1.57
C GLY A 366 3.38 19.56 1.64
N GLN A 367 2.15 19.62 1.14
CA GLN A 367 1.39 20.87 1.04
C GLN A 367 0.96 21.39 2.42
N ASN A 368 0.64 20.48 3.35
CA ASN A 368 0.05 20.77 4.65
C ASN A 368 -1.25 21.57 4.58
N ASP A 369 -2.02 21.56 5.67
CA ASP A 369 -3.17 22.45 5.89
C ASP A 369 -4.34 22.35 4.87
N TRP A 370 -4.32 21.38 3.95
CA TRP A 370 -5.38 21.15 2.97
C TRP A 370 -6.56 20.35 3.56
N GLN A 371 -6.31 19.64 4.65
CA GLN A 371 -7.26 18.84 5.41
C GLN A 371 -7.53 19.48 6.78
N LYS A 372 -8.72 19.26 7.33
CA LYS A 372 -9.05 19.60 8.72
C LYS A 372 -8.40 18.59 9.66
N GLU A 373 -7.91 19.07 10.79
CA GLU A 373 -7.59 18.22 11.92
C GLU A 373 -8.82 17.48 12.44
N TRP A 374 -8.59 16.31 13.03
CA TRP A 374 -9.58 15.69 13.89
C TRP A 374 -9.75 16.53 15.15
N ASP A 375 -10.98 16.83 15.53
CA ASP A 375 -11.29 17.66 16.70
C ASP A 375 -11.17 16.89 18.04
N GLY A 376 -10.85 15.60 17.97
CA GLY A 376 -10.77 14.71 19.12
C GLY A 376 -12.13 14.31 19.69
N HIS A 377 -13.23 14.67 19.03
CA HIS A 377 -14.59 14.38 19.46
C HIS A 377 -15.21 13.26 18.64
N GLN A 378 -15.20 12.05 19.20
CA GLN A 378 -15.93 10.92 18.65
C GLN A 378 -17.45 11.05 18.88
N GLU A 379 -18.26 10.75 17.86
CA GLU A 379 -19.72 10.61 18.00
C GLU A 379 -20.08 9.38 18.85
N ASP A 380 -20.97 9.55 19.83
CA ASP A 380 -21.49 8.45 20.63
C ASP A 380 -22.26 7.44 19.76
N TYR A 381 -22.05 6.16 20.01
CA TYR A 381 -22.77 5.08 19.33
C TYR A 381 -23.20 4.01 20.34
N GLU A 382 -24.42 3.52 20.18
CA GLU A 382 -24.94 2.33 20.85
C GLU A 382 -25.47 1.37 19.76
N LEU A 383 -25.41 0.06 20.02
CA LEU A 383 -25.83 -0.94 19.05
C LEU A 383 -27.28 -0.68 18.58
N GLY A 384 -27.43 -0.46 17.27
CA GLY A 384 -28.72 -0.22 16.65
C GLY A 384 -29.16 1.25 16.61
N MET A 385 -28.38 2.20 17.15
CA MET A 385 -28.73 3.63 17.23
C MET A 385 -29.08 4.26 15.87
N ASN A 386 -28.46 3.78 14.79
CA ASN A 386 -28.68 4.30 13.44
C ASN A 386 -29.61 3.43 12.58
N LEU A 387 -30.24 2.40 13.15
CA LEU A 387 -31.22 1.55 12.46
C LEU A 387 -32.62 2.18 12.47
N THR A 388 -33.43 1.83 11.48
CA THR A 388 -34.88 2.05 11.53
C THR A 388 -35.53 1.15 12.59
N LYS A 389 -36.75 1.48 13.02
CA LYS A 389 -37.48 0.66 14.02
C LYS A 389 -37.71 -0.78 13.55
N ASP A 390 -37.95 -0.95 12.25
CA ASP A 390 -38.17 -2.28 11.66
C ASP A 390 -36.86 -3.08 11.63
N GLU A 391 -35.73 -2.45 11.31
CA GLU A 391 -34.40 -3.06 11.39
C GLU A 391 -33.99 -3.39 12.83
N GLU A 392 -34.27 -2.50 13.79
CA GLU A 392 -33.97 -2.71 15.21
C GLU A 392 -34.74 -3.92 15.78
N ALA A 393 -35.97 -4.15 15.32
CA ALA A 393 -36.78 -5.31 15.70
C ALA A 393 -36.18 -6.65 15.24
N LEU A 394 -35.24 -6.62 14.27
CA LEU A 394 -34.56 -7.81 13.75
C LEU A 394 -33.26 -8.14 14.49
N LEU A 395 -32.81 -7.27 15.41
CA LEU A 395 -31.60 -7.53 16.20
C LEU A 395 -31.80 -8.74 17.11
N LEU A 396 -30.83 -9.66 17.09
CA LEU A 396 -30.77 -10.81 17.99
C LEU A 396 -30.34 -10.38 19.40
N ARG A 397 -31.20 -9.63 20.10
CA ARG A 397 -30.97 -9.30 21.52
C ARG A 397 -31.10 -10.59 22.34
N LYS A 398 -29.98 -11.11 22.87
CA LYS A 398 -30.05 -11.98 24.06
C LYS A 398 -30.73 -11.16 25.15
N LYS A 399 -31.96 -11.53 25.53
CA LYS A 399 -32.65 -10.93 26.68
C LYS A 399 -31.94 -11.34 27.97
N GLU A 400 -30.79 -10.77 28.30
CA GLU A 400 -30.20 -10.82 29.65
C GLU A 400 -28.89 -10.02 29.73
N ALA A 401 -28.99 -8.71 29.99
CA ALA A 401 -27.91 -7.94 30.65
C ALA A 401 -28.43 -6.61 31.25
N GLN A 402 -29.57 -6.64 31.93
CA GLN A 402 -29.91 -5.58 32.88
C GLN A 402 -29.42 -5.97 34.28
N LYS A 403 -28.20 -5.52 34.63
CA LYS A 403 -27.80 -5.00 35.95
C LYS A 403 -26.28 -5.07 36.09
N GLU A 404 -25.61 -3.95 35.89
CA GLU A 404 -24.59 -3.44 36.82
C GLU A 404 -24.04 -2.10 36.29
N LYS A 405 -24.82 -1.03 36.49
CA LYS A 405 -24.29 0.34 36.41
C LYS A 405 -24.36 0.96 37.80
N LYS A 406 -23.17 1.14 38.40
CA LYS A 406 -22.74 2.13 39.43
C LYS A 406 -21.99 1.48 40.61
N SER A 407 -20.66 1.42 40.50
CA SER A 407 -19.71 1.60 41.64
C SER A 407 -18.24 1.31 41.29
N VAL A 408 -17.93 0.74 40.12
CA VAL A 408 -16.59 0.18 39.82
C VAL A 408 -15.55 1.22 39.34
N ALA A 409 -15.97 2.41 38.91
CA ALA A 409 -15.08 3.40 38.28
C ALA A 409 -14.01 4.01 39.22
N LEU A 410 -14.30 4.14 40.51
CA LEU A 410 -13.40 4.85 41.45
C LEU A 410 -12.31 3.95 42.06
N VAL A 411 -12.51 2.63 42.06
CA VAL A 411 -11.59 1.65 42.68
C VAL A 411 -10.51 1.18 41.69
N LYS A 412 -10.79 1.22 40.37
CA LYS A 412 -9.90 0.70 39.32
C LYS A 412 -8.66 1.57 39.05
N LYS A 413 -8.77 2.89 39.09
CA LYS A 413 -7.66 3.81 38.75
C LYS A 413 -6.44 3.65 39.68
N LYS A 414 -6.66 3.43 40.98
CA LYS A 414 -5.59 3.28 41.98
C LYS A 414 -4.89 1.91 41.98
N LYS A 415 -5.44 0.88 41.33
CA LYS A 415 -4.89 -0.49 41.35
C LYS A 415 -4.04 -0.80 40.11
N LEU A 416 -4.39 -0.27 38.94
CA LEU A 416 -3.55 -0.33 37.73
C LEU A 416 -2.24 0.46 37.91
N GLU A 417 -2.30 1.68 38.48
CA GLU A 417 -1.11 2.50 38.77
C GLU A 417 -0.10 1.83 39.72
N LYS A 418 -0.54 0.84 40.51
CA LYS A 418 0.33 0.09 41.43
C LYS A 418 1.05 -1.10 40.79
N ILE A 419 0.56 -1.64 39.67
CA ILE A 419 1.20 -2.75 38.94
C ILE A 419 2.23 -2.23 37.91
N GLN A 420 2.02 -1.03 37.36
CA GLN A 420 2.94 -0.36 36.41
C GLN A 420 4.35 -0.09 36.97
N ARG A 421 4.55 -0.15 38.29
CA ARG A 421 5.72 0.44 38.96
C ARG A 421 7.01 -0.41 38.96
N LYS A 422 7.11 -1.47 38.14
CA LYS A 422 8.30 -2.37 38.09
C LYS A 422 8.68 -2.87 36.69
N VAL A 423 8.18 -2.26 35.62
CA VAL A 423 8.51 -2.66 34.25
C VAL A 423 9.81 -1.99 33.83
N ARG A 424 10.76 -2.75 33.27
CA ARG A 424 12.00 -2.17 32.72
C ARG A 424 11.64 -1.52 31.39
N LYS A 425 11.80 -0.19 31.28
CA LYS A 425 11.58 0.48 30.00
C LYS A 425 12.51 -0.06 28.91
N GLN A 426 11.94 -0.34 27.74
CA GLN A 426 12.67 -0.71 26.53
C GLN A 426 12.91 0.54 25.66
N GLN A 427 13.86 0.47 24.73
CA GLN A 427 14.08 1.57 23.77
C GLN A 427 12.87 1.69 22.85
N HIS A 428 12.51 2.92 22.46
CA HIS A 428 11.56 3.14 21.38
C HIS A 428 12.06 2.51 20.06
N PRO A 429 11.16 2.15 19.12
CA PRO A 429 11.58 1.54 17.87
C PRO A 429 12.29 2.55 16.96
N MET A 430 13.34 2.10 16.27
CA MET A 430 14.14 2.90 15.34
C MET A 430 14.10 2.25 13.94
N LEU A 431 14.15 3.06 12.89
CA LEU A 431 14.24 2.58 11.52
C LEU A 431 15.70 2.52 11.05
N GLY A 432 16.09 1.47 10.35
CA GLY A 432 17.34 1.42 9.61
C GLY A 432 17.12 1.69 8.12
N VAL A 433 17.91 2.57 7.52
CA VAL A 433 17.87 2.87 6.07
C VAL A 433 19.21 2.51 5.45
N ILE A 434 19.20 1.53 4.56
CA ILE A 434 20.33 1.16 3.72
C ILE A 434 20.38 2.13 2.54
N ARG A 435 21.53 2.78 2.35
CA ARG A 435 21.70 3.83 1.35
C ARG A 435 22.61 3.42 0.20
N LEU A 436 22.27 3.90 -1.00
CA LEU A 436 23.17 3.88 -2.14
C LEU A 436 24.38 4.78 -1.90
N ASP A 437 25.47 4.47 -2.61
CA ASP A 437 26.65 5.30 -2.70
C ASP A 437 26.39 6.45 -3.68
N TYR A 438 25.61 7.43 -3.22
CA TYR A 438 25.53 8.77 -3.78
C TYR A 438 25.28 9.76 -2.64
N ASN A 439 25.59 11.03 -2.87
CA ASN A 439 25.41 12.07 -1.88
C ASN A 439 24.61 13.23 -2.48
N TYR A 440 23.29 13.22 -2.27
CA TYR A 440 22.41 14.34 -2.58
C TYR A 440 21.77 14.90 -1.30
N PRO A 441 21.37 16.19 -1.29
CA PRO A 441 20.64 16.78 -0.18
C PRO A 441 19.15 16.39 -0.26
N PRO A 442 18.62 15.56 0.67
CA PRO A 442 17.27 15.03 0.57
C PRO A 442 16.20 16.09 0.81
N ALA A 443 15.07 15.97 0.11
CA ALA A 443 13.91 16.82 0.32
C ALA A 443 13.09 16.36 1.54
N ALA A 444 12.29 17.24 2.14
CA ALA A 444 11.33 16.81 3.16
C ALA A 444 10.31 15.85 2.54
N GLY A 445 10.13 14.67 3.15
CA GLY A 445 9.34 13.55 2.60
C GLY A 445 10.19 12.44 1.99
N ASP A 446 11.44 12.74 1.63
CA ASP A 446 12.40 11.72 1.21
C ASP A 446 12.70 10.73 2.35
N ILE A 447 12.93 9.47 2.00
CA ILE A 447 13.35 8.40 2.91
C ILE A 447 14.69 8.71 3.59
N ASP A 448 15.56 9.46 2.90
CA ASP A 448 16.86 9.90 3.41
C ASP A 448 16.78 11.19 4.24
N CYS A 449 15.59 11.81 4.31
CA CYS A 449 15.37 12.98 5.16
C CYS A 449 14.90 12.55 6.55
N PRO A 450 15.68 12.79 7.61
CA PRO A 450 15.28 12.39 8.95
C PRO A 450 14.01 13.09 9.45
N GLY A 451 13.75 14.31 8.94
CA GLY A 451 12.53 15.07 9.26
C GLY A 451 11.24 14.45 8.70
N SER A 452 11.33 13.42 7.85
CA SER A 452 10.17 12.69 7.32
C SER A 452 9.51 11.77 8.34
N TYR A 453 10.14 11.56 9.51
CA TYR A 453 9.77 10.54 10.50
C TYR A 453 9.39 11.14 11.86
N ASP A 454 8.63 10.37 12.64
CA ASP A 454 8.27 10.68 14.04
C ASP A 454 8.96 9.73 15.04
N TYR A 455 10.12 9.20 14.64
CA TYR A 455 10.97 8.26 15.37
C TYR A 455 12.40 8.36 14.84
N ASP A 456 13.35 7.81 15.61
CA ASP A 456 14.76 7.76 15.21
C ASP A 456 14.98 6.91 13.95
N VAL A 457 15.83 7.44 13.08
CA VAL A 457 16.29 6.77 11.85
C VAL A 457 17.80 6.68 11.81
N LEU A 458 18.32 5.52 11.44
CA LEU A 458 19.74 5.25 11.28
C LEU A 458 20.07 4.98 9.81
N PHE A 459 20.89 5.83 9.22
CA PHE A 459 21.33 5.71 7.84
C PHE A 459 22.64 4.92 7.74
N ARG A 460 22.73 4.04 6.75
CA ARG A 460 23.93 3.26 6.47
C ARG A 460 24.19 3.17 4.96
N VAL A 461 25.14 3.98 4.48
CA VAL A 461 25.64 3.84 3.09
C VAL A 461 26.36 2.51 2.90
N ILE A 462 26.16 1.91 1.73
CA ILE A 462 26.88 0.71 1.28
C ILE A 462 27.95 1.12 0.27
N PRO A 463 29.25 1.05 0.62
CA PRO A 463 30.32 1.50 -0.26
C PRO A 463 30.31 0.78 -1.61
N GLY A 464 30.37 1.56 -2.70
CA GLY A 464 30.36 1.06 -4.07
C GLY A 464 28.99 0.62 -4.59
N PHE A 465 27.92 0.72 -3.79
CA PHE A 465 26.58 0.33 -4.23
C PHE A 465 25.92 1.45 -5.05
N THR A 466 26.01 1.34 -6.38
CA THR A 466 25.55 2.40 -7.28
C THR A 466 24.07 2.28 -7.66
N PHE A 467 23.49 3.39 -8.08
CA PHE A 467 22.16 3.42 -8.69
C PHE A 467 22.03 2.48 -9.89
N ALA A 468 23.08 2.35 -10.72
CA ALA A 468 23.11 1.40 -11.84
C ALA A 468 22.99 -0.05 -11.38
N MET A 469 23.72 -0.45 -10.32
CA MET A 469 23.56 -1.79 -9.72
C MET A 469 22.16 -2.01 -9.17
N ALA A 470 21.56 -0.98 -8.56
CA ALA A 470 20.20 -1.03 -8.07
C ALA A 470 19.20 -1.27 -9.23
N GLN A 471 19.32 -0.52 -10.33
CA GLN A 471 18.49 -0.67 -11.53
C GLN A 471 18.69 -2.03 -12.23
N GLU A 472 19.92 -2.56 -12.26
CA GLU A 472 20.21 -3.89 -12.79
C GLU A 472 19.69 -5.02 -11.89
N GLY A 473 19.43 -4.74 -10.60
CA GLY A 473 19.06 -5.73 -9.61
C GLY A 473 20.20 -6.71 -9.31
N LYS A 474 21.45 -6.25 -9.45
CA LYS A 474 22.64 -7.09 -9.29
C LYS A 474 23.79 -6.30 -8.67
N MET A 475 24.28 -6.78 -7.53
CA MET A 475 25.51 -6.28 -6.90
C MET A 475 26.74 -7.06 -7.38
N THR A 476 27.92 -6.45 -7.28
CA THR A 476 29.19 -7.20 -7.34
C THR A 476 29.40 -7.99 -6.05
N GLU A 477 30.27 -9.00 -6.05
CA GLU A 477 30.54 -9.79 -4.84
C GLU A 477 31.07 -8.94 -3.68
N ASP A 478 31.82 -7.88 -3.95
CA ASP A 478 32.36 -7.01 -2.91
C ASP A 478 31.29 -6.07 -2.34
N VAL A 479 30.42 -5.53 -3.20
CA VAL A 479 29.27 -4.71 -2.75
C VAL A 479 28.27 -5.56 -1.97
N GLU A 480 28.04 -6.81 -2.37
CA GLU A 480 27.18 -7.74 -1.63
C GLU A 480 27.70 -7.98 -0.19
N LYS A 481 29.02 -8.12 0.00
CA LYS A 481 29.62 -8.25 1.35
C LYS A 481 29.38 -6.99 2.19
N GLU A 482 29.57 -5.81 1.60
CA GLU A 482 29.31 -4.54 2.29
C GLU A 482 27.82 -4.37 2.62
N PHE A 483 26.92 -4.81 1.74
CA PHE A 483 25.48 -4.81 1.96
C PHE A 483 25.09 -5.69 3.15
N ILE A 484 25.63 -6.92 3.21
CA ILE A 484 25.46 -7.85 4.34
C ILE A 484 25.97 -7.22 5.64
N ASP A 485 27.14 -6.60 5.61
CA ASP A 485 27.74 -5.97 6.79
C ASP A 485 26.96 -4.73 7.26
N GLY A 486 26.38 -3.97 6.33
CA GLY A 486 25.49 -2.85 6.60
C GLY A 486 24.22 -3.26 7.33
N ILE A 487 23.54 -4.32 6.87
CA ILE A 487 22.37 -4.89 7.55
C ILE A 487 22.73 -5.32 8.98
N LYS A 488 23.79 -6.11 9.14
CA LYS A 488 24.25 -6.55 10.47
C LYS A 488 24.65 -5.38 11.36
N TRP A 489 25.17 -4.30 10.79
CA TRP A 489 25.50 -3.08 11.53
C TRP A 489 24.24 -2.41 12.08
N LEU A 490 23.20 -2.26 11.26
CA LEU A 490 21.91 -1.71 11.68
C LEU A 490 21.28 -2.56 12.79
N GLU A 491 21.28 -3.88 12.66
CA GLU A 491 20.75 -4.77 13.71
C GLU A 491 21.51 -4.65 15.03
N ARG A 492 22.85 -4.56 14.99
CA ARG A 492 23.65 -4.31 16.20
C ARG A 492 23.33 -2.97 16.87
N LYS A 493 22.80 -1.99 16.12
CA LYS A 493 22.32 -0.72 16.66
C LYS A 493 20.90 -0.80 17.23
N GLY A 494 20.21 -1.92 17.07
CA GLY A 494 18.89 -2.16 17.67
C GLY A 494 17.74 -1.57 16.86
N VAL A 495 17.89 -1.44 15.53
CA VAL A 495 16.76 -1.06 14.67
C VAL A 495 15.63 -2.08 14.77
N SER A 496 14.40 -1.62 14.58
CA SER A 496 13.17 -2.40 14.64
C SER A 496 12.67 -2.86 13.26
N GLY A 497 13.23 -2.30 12.19
CA GLY A 497 12.99 -2.67 10.80
C GLY A 497 14.04 -2.03 9.90
N ILE A 498 14.22 -2.57 8.69
CA ILE A 498 15.23 -2.11 7.73
C ILE A 498 14.58 -1.84 6.37
N THR A 499 14.84 -0.68 5.79
CA THR A 499 14.40 -0.30 4.44
C THR A 499 15.58 0.17 3.58
N GLY A 500 15.32 0.43 2.30
CA GLY A 500 16.29 0.95 1.34
C GLY A 500 15.92 2.37 0.91
N ASP A 501 16.92 3.17 0.54
CA ASP A 501 16.72 4.55 0.09
C ASP A 501 16.30 4.68 -1.39
N CYS A 502 16.16 3.55 -2.09
CA CYS A 502 15.80 3.50 -3.51
C CYS A 502 14.82 2.37 -3.78
N GLY A 503 13.69 2.66 -4.43
CA GLY A 503 12.65 1.66 -4.65
C GLY A 503 13.05 0.50 -5.59
N PHE A 504 14.10 0.64 -6.39
CA PHE A 504 14.74 -0.46 -7.13
C PHE A 504 15.44 -1.49 -6.23
N MET A 505 15.70 -1.16 -4.95
CA MET A 505 16.28 -2.10 -4.00
C MET A 505 15.36 -3.27 -3.66
N MET A 506 14.10 -3.27 -4.11
CA MET A 506 13.22 -4.43 -4.04
C MET A 506 13.92 -5.71 -4.53
N ALA A 507 14.76 -5.63 -5.57
CA ALA A 507 15.53 -6.77 -6.07
C ALA A 507 16.41 -7.47 -5.01
N PHE A 508 16.81 -6.76 -3.95
CA PHE A 508 17.66 -7.28 -2.87
C PHE A 508 16.86 -7.68 -1.62
N GLN A 509 15.53 -7.60 -1.68
CA GLN A 509 14.63 -8.00 -0.60
C GLN A 509 14.93 -9.42 -0.07
N PRO A 510 15.08 -10.47 -0.90
CA PRO A 510 15.31 -11.82 -0.35
C PRO A 510 16.68 -11.99 0.29
N LEU A 511 17.71 -11.35 -0.27
CA LEU A 511 19.03 -11.37 0.31
C LEU A 511 18.99 -10.72 1.71
N ALA A 512 18.34 -9.56 1.81
CA ALA A 512 18.23 -8.84 3.06
C ALA A 512 17.39 -9.58 4.10
N CYS A 513 16.24 -10.14 3.73
CA CYS A 513 15.41 -10.98 4.61
C CYS A 513 16.20 -12.18 5.16
N LYS A 514 17.01 -12.84 4.31
CA LYS A 514 17.83 -13.99 4.71
C LYS A 514 18.88 -13.65 5.78
N ILE A 515 19.30 -12.39 5.86
CA ILE A 515 20.35 -11.93 6.78
C ILE A 515 19.74 -11.37 8.06
N ALA A 516 18.68 -10.57 7.92
CA ALA A 516 18.08 -9.84 9.01
C ALA A 516 17.18 -10.73 9.88
N THR A 517 17.09 -10.37 11.15
CA THR A 517 16.17 -10.95 12.14
C THR A 517 14.98 -10.04 12.45
N VAL A 518 15.00 -8.82 11.90
CA VAL A 518 13.93 -7.83 11.95
C VAL A 518 13.29 -7.69 10.56
N PRO A 519 12.03 -7.22 10.47
CA PRO A 519 11.37 -7.01 9.18
C PRO A 519 12.19 -6.14 8.23
N VAL A 520 12.35 -6.60 6.99
CA VAL A 520 12.99 -5.85 5.91
C VAL A 520 11.93 -5.40 4.91
N PHE A 521 12.03 -4.17 4.41
CA PHE A 521 11.10 -3.66 3.42
C PHE A 521 11.76 -2.65 2.48
N MET A 522 12.49 -3.15 1.50
CA MET A 522 13.41 -2.36 0.66
C MET A 522 12.71 -1.39 -0.30
N SER A 523 11.39 -1.48 -0.48
CA SER A 523 10.64 -0.62 -1.39
C SER A 523 9.19 -0.47 -0.96
N SER A 524 8.61 0.69 -1.22
CA SER A 524 7.19 0.99 -0.92
C SER A 524 6.23 0.08 -1.69
N MET A 525 6.66 -0.49 -2.82
CA MET A 525 5.87 -1.43 -3.62
C MET A 525 5.53 -2.74 -2.88
N MET A 526 6.20 -3.05 -1.77
CA MET A 526 5.82 -4.19 -0.92
C MET A 526 4.41 -4.08 -0.35
N GLN A 527 3.87 -2.87 -0.31
CA GLN A 527 2.50 -2.60 0.11
C GLN A 527 1.48 -3.02 -0.96
N CYS A 528 1.86 -3.14 -2.24
CA CYS A 528 0.92 -3.35 -3.34
C CYS A 528 0.01 -4.57 -3.19
N PRO A 529 0.48 -5.75 -2.74
CA PRO A 529 -0.40 -6.89 -2.43
C PRO A 529 -1.48 -6.52 -1.41
N MET A 530 -1.10 -5.95 -0.26
CA MET A 530 -2.02 -5.51 0.80
C MET A 530 -2.99 -4.42 0.31
N ILE A 531 -2.49 -3.41 -0.42
CA ILE A 531 -3.31 -2.33 -1.00
C ILE A 531 -4.38 -2.95 -1.92
N SER A 532 -3.96 -3.85 -2.82
CA SER A 532 -4.86 -4.44 -3.82
C SER A 532 -5.96 -5.34 -3.21
N LEU A 533 -5.73 -5.92 -2.03
CA LEU A 533 -6.71 -6.78 -1.36
C LEU A 533 -7.93 -6.00 -0.84
N ALA A 534 -7.77 -4.69 -0.61
CA ALA A 534 -8.82 -3.80 -0.13
C ALA A 534 -9.80 -3.36 -1.23
N PHE A 535 -9.54 -3.70 -2.49
CA PHE A 535 -10.35 -3.31 -3.65
C PHE A 535 -10.80 -4.53 -4.46
N ASP A 536 -11.82 -4.36 -5.31
CA ASP A 536 -12.26 -5.45 -6.19
C ASP A 536 -11.16 -5.82 -7.20
N LYS A 537 -11.21 -7.06 -7.70
CA LYS A 537 -10.20 -7.58 -8.65
C LYS A 537 -10.11 -6.80 -9.96
N TYR A 538 -11.12 -5.99 -10.30
CA TYR A 538 -11.13 -5.11 -11.48
C TYR A 538 -10.65 -3.69 -11.20
N ASP A 539 -10.55 -3.31 -9.92
CA ASP A 539 -9.97 -2.04 -9.51
C ASP A 539 -8.44 -2.07 -9.65
N LYS A 540 -7.86 -0.90 -9.88
CA LYS A 540 -6.43 -0.74 -10.16
C LYS A 540 -5.74 0.13 -9.13
N VAL A 541 -4.45 -0.13 -8.92
CA VAL A 541 -3.51 0.71 -8.19
C VAL A 541 -2.58 1.37 -9.21
N LEU A 542 -2.52 2.71 -9.19
CA LEU A 542 -1.56 3.48 -9.98
C LEU A 542 -0.23 3.48 -9.23
N ILE A 543 0.82 2.93 -9.83
CA ILE A 543 2.17 2.97 -9.28
C ILE A 543 2.94 4.06 -10.01
N LEU A 544 3.40 5.08 -9.29
CA LEU A 544 4.26 6.12 -9.84
C LEU A 544 5.72 5.80 -9.51
N THR A 545 6.54 5.67 -10.54
CA THR A 545 7.99 5.44 -10.42
C THR A 545 8.75 6.63 -11.02
N ALA A 546 10.03 6.76 -10.72
CA ALA A 546 10.84 7.79 -11.34
C ALA A 546 10.93 7.60 -12.85
N ASN A 547 11.14 6.35 -13.29
CA ASN A 547 11.25 6.01 -14.71
C ASN A 547 10.73 4.59 -15.00
N ASP A 548 9.62 4.47 -15.73
CA ASP A 548 8.98 3.19 -16.06
C ASP A 548 9.74 2.38 -17.11
N GLU A 549 10.66 2.99 -17.86
CA GLU A 549 11.55 2.26 -18.76
C GLU A 549 12.60 1.47 -17.98
N THR A 550 12.99 1.95 -16.80
CA THR A 550 14.04 1.33 -15.97
C THR A 550 13.53 0.29 -14.98
N LEU A 551 12.22 0.28 -14.70
CA LEU A 551 11.58 -0.78 -13.88
C LEU A 551 11.27 -2.04 -14.70
N LYS A 552 11.05 -1.91 -16.03
CA LYS A 552 10.74 -3.04 -16.93
C LYS A 552 11.83 -4.12 -16.98
N PRO A 553 13.15 -3.80 -17.04
CA PRO A 553 14.22 -4.80 -17.00
C PRO A 553 14.20 -5.68 -15.74
N GLN A 554 13.76 -5.16 -14.59
CA GLN A 554 13.73 -5.90 -13.32
C GLN A 554 12.56 -6.88 -13.19
N LYS A 555 11.65 -6.92 -14.16
CA LYS A 555 10.45 -7.77 -14.17
C LYS A 555 10.70 -9.21 -13.71
N HIS A 556 11.72 -9.86 -14.25
CA HIS A 556 12.01 -11.25 -13.88
C HIS A 556 12.48 -11.37 -12.43
N THR A 557 13.31 -10.43 -11.98
CA THR A 557 13.81 -10.33 -10.61
C THR A 557 12.65 -10.10 -9.65
N LEU A 558 11.84 -9.06 -9.85
CA LEU A 558 10.68 -8.73 -9.00
C LEU A 558 9.69 -9.91 -8.88
N LEU A 559 9.39 -10.59 -9.98
CA LEU A 559 8.50 -11.75 -9.97
C LEU A 559 9.13 -12.95 -9.24
N LYS A 560 10.36 -13.31 -9.59
CA LYS A 560 11.03 -14.52 -9.09
C LYS A 560 11.45 -14.40 -7.62
N GLN A 561 11.85 -13.20 -7.22
CA GLN A 561 12.47 -12.94 -5.92
C GLN A 561 11.49 -12.31 -4.93
N CYS A 562 10.52 -11.51 -5.37
CA CYS A 562 9.68 -10.73 -4.45
C CYS A 562 8.17 -11.04 -4.57
N GLY A 563 7.78 -11.98 -5.44
CA GLY A 563 6.36 -12.29 -5.68
C GLY A 563 5.57 -11.16 -6.35
N PHE A 564 6.25 -10.10 -6.84
CA PHE A 564 5.61 -8.97 -7.48
C PHE A 564 5.55 -9.15 -8.99
N ASN A 565 4.33 -9.38 -9.50
CA ASN A 565 4.10 -9.46 -10.94
C ASN A 565 3.83 -8.08 -11.53
N VAL A 566 4.84 -7.48 -12.18
CA VAL A 566 4.69 -6.21 -12.92
C VAL A 566 3.67 -6.26 -14.07
N ASP A 567 3.28 -7.46 -14.54
CA ASP A 567 2.24 -7.63 -15.57
C ASP A 567 0.83 -7.83 -14.99
N ASP A 568 0.67 -7.84 -13.65
CA ASP A 568 -0.66 -7.91 -13.07
C ASP A 568 -1.46 -6.68 -13.51
N ALA A 569 -2.56 -6.90 -14.23
CA ALA A 569 -3.37 -5.84 -14.81
C ALA A 569 -4.00 -4.88 -13.77
N ARG A 570 -3.97 -5.26 -12.48
CA ARG A 570 -4.34 -4.39 -11.35
C ARG A 570 -3.29 -3.31 -11.07
N PHE A 571 -2.02 -3.52 -11.42
CA PHE A 571 -0.96 -2.54 -11.22
C PHE A 571 -0.68 -1.77 -12.50
N MET A 572 -0.96 -0.47 -12.49
CA MET A 572 -0.65 0.42 -13.60
C MET A 572 0.59 1.24 -13.27
N ILE A 573 1.75 0.85 -13.80
CA ILE A 573 3.02 1.51 -13.56
C ILE A 573 3.20 2.65 -14.56
N VAL A 574 3.49 3.85 -14.06
CA VAL A 574 3.75 5.05 -14.88
C VAL A 574 4.96 5.80 -14.34
N GLY A 575 5.84 6.21 -15.25
CA GLY A 575 7.06 6.92 -14.91
C GLY A 575 6.88 8.44 -14.93
N CYS A 576 7.62 9.14 -14.07
CA CYS A 576 7.59 10.59 -13.92
C CYS A 576 8.69 11.30 -14.75
N GLN A 577 9.52 10.56 -15.49
CA GLN A 577 10.73 11.06 -16.17
C GLN A 577 10.49 12.16 -17.20
N ASN A 578 9.26 12.31 -17.70
CA ASN A 578 8.89 13.35 -18.67
C ASN A 578 8.21 14.57 -18.03
N VAL A 579 8.09 14.61 -16.69
CA VAL A 579 7.59 15.78 -15.96
C VAL A 579 8.72 16.81 -15.86
N PRO A 580 8.53 18.05 -16.35
CA PRO A 580 9.57 19.08 -16.31
C PRO A 580 10.14 19.27 -14.90
N GLY A 581 11.47 19.25 -14.76
CA GLY A 581 12.19 19.41 -13.50
C GLY A 581 12.40 18.12 -12.71
N PHE A 582 11.69 17.03 -13.03
CA PHE A 582 11.85 15.75 -12.34
C PHE A 582 13.05 14.93 -12.87
N ASP A 583 13.66 15.33 -13.99
CA ASP A 583 14.90 14.74 -14.52
C ASP A 583 16.11 14.91 -13.59
N ALA A 584 16.02 15.81 -12.60
CA ALA A 584 17.01 15.98 -11.54
C ALA A 584 17.27 14.68 -10.75
N VAL A 585 16.24 13.86 -10.51
CA VAL A 585 16.36 12.54 -9.85
C VAL A 585 17.37 11.66 -10.58
N ALA A 586 17.26 11.56 -11.91
CA ALA A 586 18.16 10.75 -12.73
C ALA A 586 19.60 11.30 -12.77
N LYS A 587 19.79 12.57 -12.41
CA LYS A 587 21.10 13.24 -12.34
C LYS A 587 21.70 13.22 -10.92
N GLY A 588 20.97 12.74 -9.91
CA GLY A 588 21.38 12.85 -8.50
C GLY A 588 21.39 14.29 -7.99
N GLU A 589 20.57 15.16 -8.59
CA GLU A 589 20.44 16.57 -8.25
C GLU A 589 19.22 16.81 -7.37
N LYS A 590 19.22 17.92 -6.61
CA LYS A 590 18.07 18.31 -5.79
C LYS A 590 16.87 18.66 -6.67
N VAL A 591 15.73 17.99 -6.43
CA VAL A 591 14.46 18.32 -7.09
C VAL A 591 13.83 19.58 -6.50
N ASP A 592 13.32 20.46 -7.37
CA ASP A 592 12.45 21.57 -6.97
C ASP A 592 10.99 21.08 -6.84
N VAL A 593 10.64 20.65 -5.63
CA VAL A 593 9.32 20.06 -5.33
C VAL A 593 8.18 21.01 -5.68
N GLU A 594 8.31 22.31 -5.41
CA GLU A 594 7.25 23.29 -5.67
C GLU A 594 7.03 23.46 -7.19
N TYR A 595 8.11 23.57 -7.96
CA TYR A 595 8.05 23.66 -9.41
C TYR A 595 7.47 22.40 -10.07
N VAL A 596 7.82 21.22 -9.56
CA VAL A 596 7.43 19.92 -10.15
C VAL A 596 6.00 19.52 -9.78
N THR A 597 5.51 19.90 -8.59
CA THR A 597 4.20 19.48 -8.04
C THR A 597 3.03 19.63 -9.02
N PRO A 598 2.82 20.78 -9.69
CA PRO A 598 1.71 20.94 -10.64
C PRO A 598 1.78 19.95 -11.83
N GLY A 599 2.99 19.61 -12.27
CA GLY A 599 3.21 18.65 -13.37
C GLY A 599 2.83 17.22 -12.98
N ILE A 600 3.23 16.78 -11.79
CA ILE A 600 2.87 15.47 -11.24
C ILE A 600 1.35 15.36 -11.06
N VAL A 601 0.71 16.37 -10.45
CA VAL A 601 -0.75 16.43 -10.27
C VAL A 601 -1.47 16.39 -11.62
N TYR A 602 -1.01 17.18 -12.61
CA TYR A 602 -1.61 17.19 -13.94
C TYR A 602 -1.54 15.82 -14.60
N MET A 603 -0.37 15.17 -14.58
CA MET A 603 -0.15 13.84 -15.13
C MET A 603 -1.11 12.83 -14.51
N VAL A 604 -1.18 12.76 -13.18
CA VAL A 604 -2.08 11.84 -12.47
C VAL A 604 -3.54 12.09 -12.84
N LYS A 605 -3.99 13.34 -12.87
CA LYS A 605 -5.36 13.67 -13.30
C LYS A 605 -5.66 13.19 -14.72
N GLN A 606 -4.73 13.28 -15.67
CA GLN A 606 -4.95 12.76 -17.02
C GLN A 606 -5.03 11.22 -17.04
N ILE A 607 -4.23 10.55 -16.21
CA ILE A 607 -4.27 9.08 -16.07
C ILE A 607 -5.63 8.65 -15.50
N LEU A 608 -6.08 9.27 -14.41
CA LEU A 608 -7.37 8.95 -13.78
C LEU A 608 -8.56 9.18 -14.72
N LYS A 609 -8.52 10.21 -15.57
CA LYS A 609 -9.54 10.43 -16.61
C LYS A 609 -9.60 9.29 -17.62
N LYS A 610 -8.46 8.70 -18.00
CA LYS A 610 -8.38 7.57 -18.95
C LYS A 610 -8.67 6.23 -18.29
N HIS A 611 -8.41 6.10 -16.99
CA HIS A 611 -8.50 4.86 -16.23
C HIS A 611 -9.31 5.05 -14.95
N PRO A 612 -10.65 5.17 -15.06
CA PRO A 612 -11.54 5.44 -13.92
C PRO A 612 -11.66 4.29 -12.92
N SER A 613 -11.08 3.12 -13.22
CA SER A 613 -10.98 1.97 -12.32
C SER A 613 -9.82 2.08 -11.32
N ILE A 614 -8.99 3.12 -11.40
CA ILE A 614 -7.94 3.35 -10.40
C ILE A 614 -8.60 3.80 -9.08
N ARG A 615 -8.21 3.15 -7.98
CA ARG A 615 -8.75 3.39 -6.64
C ARG A 615 -7.70 3.76 -5.60
N ALA A 616 -6.42 3.60 -5.90
CA ALA A 616 -5.31 3.96 -5.02
C ALA A 616 -4.08 4.36 -5.83
N ILE A 617 -3.20 5.13 -5.20
CA ILE A 617 -1.90 5.54 -5.75
C ILE A 617 -0.81 5.01 -4.82
N CYS A 618 0.23 4.39 -5.38
CA CYS A 618 1.44 3.98 -4.68
C CYS A 618 2.64 4.70 -5.30
N LEU A 619 3.36 5.46 -4.50
CA LEU A 619 4.57 6.19 -4.89
C LEU A 619 5.77 5.27 -4.63
N GLU A 620 6.31 4.70 -5.70
CA GLU A 620 7.42 3.75 -5.68
C GLU A 620 8.75 4.45 -5.38
N CYS A 621 9.04 5.52 -6.12
CA CYS A 621 10.28 6.28 -5.95
C CYS A 621 10.27 7.02 -4.62
N THR A 622 11.39 6.96 -3.91
CA THR A 622 11.61 7.55 -2.59
C THR A 622 11.67 9.07 -2.60
N GLU A 623 11.81 9.70 -3.78
CA GLU A 623 11.69 11.15 -3.98
C GLU A 623 10.26 11.62 -4.35
N LEU A 624 9.29 10.71 -4.47
CA LEU A 624 7.89 11.05 -4.73
C LEU A 624 7.00 11.36 -3.50
N PRO A 625 7.28 10.92 -2.26
CA PRO A 625 6.46 11.27 -1.10
C PRO A 625 6.18 12.78 -0.91
N PRO A 626 7.09 13.73 -1.24
CA PRO A 626 6.79 15.16 -1.14
C PRO A 626 5.52 15.60 -1.92
N TYR A 627 5.10 14.85 -2.93
CA TYR A 627 3.91 15.12 -3.73
C TYR A 627 2.63 14.45 -3.19
N ALA A 628 2.71 13.62 -2.15
CA ALA A 628 1.60 12.79 -1.69
C ALA A 628 0.36 13.60 -1.27
N ASP A 629 0.55 14.69 -0.52
CA ASP A 629 -0.56 15.55 -0.09
C ASP A 629 -1.25 16.24 -1.25
N ALA A 630 -0.47 16.74 -2.22
CA ALA A 630 -1.01 17.32 -3.43
C ALA A 630 -1.88 16.31 -4.19
N LEU A 631 -1.44 15.06 -4.27
CA LEU A 631 -2.20 13.98 -4.89
C LEU A 631 -3.46 13.62 -4.10
N ARG A 632 -3.39 13.50 -2.77
CA ARG A 632 -4.57 13.26 -1.91
C ARG A 632 -5.59 14.37 -2.07
N ALA A 633 -5.17 15.63 -1.95
CA ALA A 633 -6.02 16.80 -2.06
C ALA A 633 -6.72 16.88 -3.42
N GLU A 634 -6.00 16.58 -4.50
CA GLU A 634 -6.48 16.79 -5.86
C GLU A 634 -7.22 15.59 -6.47
N THR A 635 -7.13 14.40 -5.85
CA THR A 635 -7.73 13.16 -6.36
C THR A 635 -8.73 12.52 -5.39
N ALA A 636 -8.65 12.83 -4.09
CA ALA A 636 -9.39 12.15 -3.02
C ALA A 636 -9.19 10.62 -2.99
N LEU A 637 -8.09 10.12 -3.58
CA LEU A 637 -7.66 8.72 -3.51
C LEU A 637 -6.63 8.55 -2.39
N PRO A 638 -6.56 7.35 -1.78
CA PRO A 638 -5.47 7.02 -0.87
C PRO A 638 -4.14 7.00 -1.62
N VAL A 639 -3.13 7.62 -1.03
CA VAL A 639 -1.75 7.67 -1.53
C VAL A 639 -0.83 7.00 -0.51
N PHE A 640 -0.18 5.93 -0.94
CA PHE A 640 0.81 5.16 -0.19
C PHE A 640 2.20 5.47 -0.72
N ASP A 641 3.20 5.50 0.16
CA ASP A 641 4.58 5.82 -0.20
C ASP A 641 5.58 5.09 0.71
N ALA A 642 6.87 5.41 0.59
CA ALA A 642 7.93 4.77 1.38
C ALA A 642 7.83 5.11 2.88
N ILE A 643 7.30 6.28 3.24
CA ILE A 643 7.09 6.69 4.64
C ILE A 643 5.90 5.94 5.22
N THR A 644 4.79 5.80 4.48
CA THR A 644 3.65 4.96 4.90
C THR A 644 4.09 3.51 5.15
N ASN A 645 5.00 2.98 4.31
CA ASN A 645 5.57 1.64 4.48
C ASN A 645 6.39 1.54 5.78
N ALA A 646 7.29 2.49 6.01
CA ALA A 646 8.11 2.52 7.21
C ALA A 646 7.27 2.65 8.48
N ASP A 647 6.29 3.56 8.47
CA ASP A 647 5.36 3.78 9.58
C ASP A 647 4.57 2.50 9.91
N PHE A 648 4.13 1.74 8.91
CA PHE A 648 3.45 0.45 9.09
C PHE A 648 4.32 -0.57 9.85
N PHE A 649 5.58 -0.73 9.47
CA PHE A 649 6.48 -1.68 10.13
C PHE A 649 6.89 -1.21 11.52
N ILE A 650 7.17 0.08 11.69
CA ILE A 650 7.55 0.64 12.99
C ILE A 650 6.38 0.62 13.98
N ALA A 651 5.14 0.84 13.53
CA ALA A 651 3.94 0.75 14.36
C ALA A 651 3.79 -0.64 15.03
N SER A 652 4.21 -1.71 14.36
CA SER A 652 4.16 -3.08 14.91
C SER A 652 5.04 -3.29 16.14
N ARG A 653 5.99 -2.38 16.40
CA ARG A 653 6.96 -2.41 17.49
C ARG A 653 6.76 -1.28 18.50
N ARG A 654 5.81 -0.39 18.24
CA ARG A 654 5.54 0.80 19.04
C ARG A 654 4.50 0.49 20.11
N ASP A 655 4.70 1.11 21.27
CA ASP A 655 3.69 1.20 22.33
C ASP A 655 2.43 1.92 21.82
N ASN A 656 1.24 1.38 22.09
CA ASN A 656 0.01 2.06 21.71
C ASN A 656 -0.42 3.04 22.81
N PRO A 657 -0.51 4.36 22.54
CA PRO A 657 -0.83 5.31 23.60
C PRO A 657 -2.29 5.22 24.09
N ARG A 658 -3.19 4.53 23.36
CA ARG A 658 -4.63 4.52 23.61
C ARG A 658 -5.12 3.34 24.45
N PHE A 659 -4.43 2.20 24.36
CA PHE A 659 -4.83 0.96 25.01
C PHE A 659 -3.62 0.03 25.17
N GLY A 660 -3.77 -0.98 26.03
CA GLY A 660 -2.74 -1.97 26.25
C GLY A 660 -1.98 -1.75 27.55
N PHE A 661 -0.71 -2.17 27.55
CA PHE A 661 0.15 -2.18 28.73
C PHE A 661 0.68 -0.77 29.04
N ASN A 662 0.92 0.03 27.99
CA ASN A 662 1.38 1.41 27.94
C ASN A 662 2.65 1.74 28.75
N GLN A 663 3.38 2.76 28.33
CA GLN A 663 4.55 3.33 29.03
C GLN A 663 5.68 2.32 29.31
N TRP A 664 5.75 1.24 28.52
CA TRP A 664 6.81 0.24 28.61
C TRP A 664 8.03 0.58 27.74
N GLN A 665 7.91 1.57 26.85
CA GLN A 665 9.01 2.14 26.09
C GLN A 665 9.48 3.48 26.69
N LEU A 666 10.71 3.85 26.40
CA LEU A 666 11.17 5.23 26.47
C LEU A 666 10.46 6.03 25.36
N ASP A 667 10.14 7.29 25.65
CA ASP A 667 9.62 8.17 24.62
C ASP A 667 10.77 8.60 23.70
N TRP A 668 10.48 8.81 22.41
CA TRP A 668 11.40 9.54 21.55
C TRP A 668 11.52 10.98 22.06
N ASP A 669 12.74 11.51 22.16
CA ASP A 669 12.96 12.87 22.64
C ASP A 669 12.70 13.94 21.57
N GLY A 670 12.35 13.52 20.35
CA GLY A 670 12.11 14.37 19.19
C GLY A 670 13.40 14.91 18.56
N VAL A 671 14.57 14.40 18.99
CA VAL A 671 15.88 14.83 18.50
C VAL A 671 16.52 13.69 17.74
N GLN A 672 16.65 13.89 16.44
CA GLN A 672 17.37 12.97 15.59
C GLN A 672 18.89 13.23 15.68
N ASP A 673 19.67 12.17 15.83
CA ASP A 673 21.14 12.23 15.71
C ASP A 673 21.56 12.72 14.32
N ALA A 674 22.47 13.68 14.28
CA ALA A 674 23.03 14.19 13.03
C ALA A 674 23.75 13.08 12.25
N TYR A 675 23.52 13.05 10.93
CA TYR A 675 24.17 12.11 10.03
C TYR A 675 24.86 12.82 8.88
N GLU A 676 26.18 12.63 8.79
CA GLU A 676 26.97 12.95 7.60
C GLU A 676 27.20 11.68 6.76
N PHE A 677 27.16 11.82 5.45
CA PHE A 677 27.36 10.70 4.52
C PHE A 677 28.70 10.00 4.80
N GLY A 678 28.64 8.68 5.01
CA GLY A 678 29.82 7.86 5.31
C GLY A 678 30.31 7.91 6.76
N GLN A 679 29.69 8.70 7.66
CA GLN A 679 30.20 8.92 9.04
C GLN A 679 30.39 7.65 9.88
N ASN A 680 29.66 6.59 9.56
CA ASN A 680 29.67 5.35 10.32
C ASN A 680 30.49 4.24 9.65
N LEU A 681 31.20 4.53 8.56
CA LEU A 681 32.12 3.63 7.88
C LEU A 681 33.47 3.54 8.60
N THR A 682 34.14 2.40 8.48
CA THR A 682 35.58 2.31 8.79
C THR A 682 36.40 3.02 7.71
N CYS A 683 37.67 3.37 7.99
CA CYS A 683 38.55 3.98 6.99
C CYS A 683 38.64 3.13 5.70
N ALA A 684 38.79 1.80 5.84
CA ALA A 684 38.85 0.88 4.70
C ALA A 684 37.54 0.77 3.91
N GLN A 685 36.39 1.04 4.54
CA GLN A 685 35.10 1.10 3.86
C GLN A 685 34.92 2.45 3.15
N ALA A 686 35.33 3.55 3.80
CA ALA A 686 35.27 4.88 3.21
C ALA A 686 36.11 5.01 1.94
N GLU A 687 37.26 4.32 1.87
CA GLU A 687 38.09 4.25 0.65
C GLU A 687 37.41 3.58 -0.56
N LYS A 688 36.32 2.83 -0.33
CA LYS A 688 35.53 2.19 -1.38
C LYS A 688 34.36 3.05 -1.87
N LEU A 689 34.10 4.19 -1.22
CA LEU A 689 33.08 5.12 -1.68
C LEU A 689 33.45 5.69 -3.05
N LEU A 690 32.46 5.84 -3.91
CA LEU A 690 32.63 6.42 -5.25
C LEU A 690 32.41 7.93 -5.27
N ASN A 691 31.70 8.48 -4.26
CA ASN A 691 31.34 9.91 -4.15
C ASN A 691 32.01 10.63 -2.99
#